data_AF-A0A651HGQ3-F1
#
_entry.id   AF-A0A651HGQ3-F1
#
_cell.length_a   1.000
_cell.length_b   1.000
_cell.length_c   1.000
_cell.angle_alpha   90.00
_cell.angle_beta   90.00
_cell.angle_gamma   90.00
#
_symmetry.space_group_name_H-M   'P 1'
#
loop_
_entity.id
_entity.type
_entity.pdbx_description
1 polymer ?
#
loop_
_entity_poly.entity_id
_entity_poly.type
_entity_poly.pdbx_seq_one_letter_code
_entity_poly.pdbx_strand_id
1 'polypeptide(L)'
;MFAGSALCSSASQWSWQEVPIGTSPEGDFHWQPDPFASIRGEEVRYIDHAGGDDAHDGRSPNRPWRHHPWDERAAGVAAEASGPITYIFKRGVVYRGVLRARHSGEPGQPIRLTSDPNWGTGEAVLISTRQAKGWRRLDAATAPAGLPEPEKVWYADIGTEVYPRSVWMYEDGQVTRLNLARMPNWTPSNRDDIKSGWFEWETAERVVPEEIGSSRVWAVDAGNLRGLDPEAFVGATVWSEFSGVMATPYPNPVEAYDPERGAIRFGGPWHDTEQYAPTRYSRYYLENSPHFLDSPGEYWYDGYLNIDPRLNLPSPEPTHPGRLYVRLPGDRDPGEVAIEAGHHTTSIEIIDQSHIHISGLTFHFGNAAHWYDRWWTDVAVDAATIRVLGTCRDIRISQNRFEHVVMPIRIRAEADGSVMDAIAVTDNDIRFTEYGAMNIGRRWRGTEQQPRFGRVDVLRNRLYEIGHRPMRGGHHGHAIEIHFAEVQNVAGNVLDQLWGAGIFVFGGKPSGAEGNAPFTRILIHHNKVTDSLLNTNDWGGIETWQGGTAYVFNNISGNPGGYWHRNHMNRLHLPAEERGHTTARFGFAYYMDAAFKQAYFNNIAWGKSSDLSSPLANTTPFMEIIGFQNAVFNNTAFRFAAGSRRQAPQPGRNYYLGNLWVDTGDWIFHHGRPRDDALPANVADEGVQDSVYQYEQMAYALNFFEKPAREFAVFEHTGYRHGSIDSFREALRIRGALTDQVGEVVDRPLLRDAEAHDFRPAADSPARDGGARVFLPWPLYAQVGEWHFRLNQRDHTRVWDEHWNMTHYYTARTQYQHTPRYHLTAVNTTEADFIEGPLDNWVRSALRLNGRDQYLVLQDETIKAPFAYTRQRDGRQIELTAAGDEKQTPDMLDHSFLIEVHFKTEADEGGPLVSKLSPDAGYLLDLDDAGRPRLLLRTAGRDHRIIGAPSINNGEWRHLVAEVDRSGPRAVAWLYVDGRPIPIRVENPPPPAGASLGNSADLFIGRNQDGSRHLDGTLSFLRMARGTLADAYTTIEELHAWQFDGPHYRDFFGQTPTGAGRDAGAIENRP
;
A
#
# COMPACT_ATOMS: atom_id res chain seq x y z
N MET A 1 28.01 -25.86 -1.78
CA MET A 1 29.36 -25.52 -1.33
C MET A 1 29.65 -24.11 -1.84
N PHE A 2 29.26 -23.09 -1.07
CA PHE A 2 29.56 -21.68 -1.35
C PHE A 2 30.52 -21.22 -0.25
N ALA A 3 31.81 -21.14 -0.57
CA ALA A 3 32.84 -20.63 0.33
C ALA A 3 33.09 -19.17 -0.02
N GLY A 4 33.06 -18.31 1.00
CA GLY A 4 33.07 -16.87 0.89
C GLY A 4 34.31 -16.26 0.25
N SER A 5 34.08 -15.20 -0.50
CA SER A 5 35.00 -14.08 -0.62
C SER A 5 34.48 -12.96 0.28
N ALA A 6 35.11 -12.78 1.44
CA ALA A 6 34.94 -11.60 2.26
C ALA A 6 35.57 -10.41 1.51
N LEU A 7 34.75 -9.70 0.73
CA LEU A 7 35.01 -8.31 0.42
C LEU A 7 34.65 -7.53 1.68
N CYS A 8 35.63 -6.88 2.31
CA CYS A 8 35.36 -5.74 3.18
C CYS A 8 34.64 -4.68 2.34
N SER A 9 33.30 -4.74 2.28
CA SER A 9 32.53 -3.59 1.83
C SER A 9 32.57 -2.56 2.97
N SER A 10 32.81 -1.30 2.64
CA SER A 10 32.26 -0.21 3.42
C SER A 10 30.80 -0.56 3.71
N ALA A 11 30.37 -0.55 4.97
CA ALA A 11 29.00 -0.89 5.34
C ALA A 11 28.04 -0.10 4.43
N SER A 12 27.36 -0.79 3.52
CA SER A 12 26.36 -0.18 2.67
C SER A 12 25.25 0.34 3.58
N GLN A 13 24.88 1.61 3.44
CA GLN A 13 23.71 2.16 4.12
C GLN A 13 22.47 1.36 3.72
N TRP A 14 21.61 1.05 4.69
CA TRP A 14 20.32 0.39 4.40
C TRP A 14 19.34 1.40 3.80
N SER A 15 18.36 0.95 3.02
CA SER A 15 17.46 1.85 2.27
C SER A 15 16.72 2.86 3.16
N TRP A 16 16.40 2.49 4.40
CA TRP A 16 15.71 3.32 5.37
C TRP A 16 16.63 4.36 6.07
N GLN A 17 17.95 4.28 5.87
CA GLN A 17 18.92 5.30 6.32
C GLN A 17 19.09 6.42 5.30
N GLU A 18 18.67 6.20 4.06
CA GLU A 18 18.76 7.17 2.98
C GLU A 18 17.52 8.07 2.97
N VAL A 19 17.71 9.32 2.54
CA VAL A 19 16.64 10.24 2.17
C VAL A 19 16.62 10.28 0.64
N PRO A 20 15.85 9.40 -0.03
CA PRO A 20 15.93 9.21 -1.48
C PRO A 20 15.13 10.29 -2.24
N ILE A 21 15.12 11.52 -1.78
CA ILE A 21 14.32 12.61 -2.35
C ILE A 21 14.95 13.96 -2.04
N GLY A 22 14.68 14.96 -2.88
CA GLY A 22 15.07 16.33 -2.60
C GLY A 22 14.20 16.94 -1.50
N THR A 23 14.83 17.64 -0.55
CA THR A 23 14.15 18.22 0.62
C THR A 23 14.25 19.74 0.62
N SER A 24 13.26 20.41 1.23
CA SER A 24 13.34 21.84 1.57
C SER A 24 13.45 22.02 3.10
N PRO A 25 14.03 23.12 3.59
CA PRO A 25 14.13 23.41 5.03
C PRO A 25 12.78 23.53 5.76
N GLU A 26 11.69 23.78 5.04
CA GLU A 26 10.34 24.00 5.59
C GLU A 26 9.59 22.70 5.88
N GLY A 27 10.06 21.55 5.38
CA GLY A 27 9.37 20.26 5.54
C GLY A 27 8.71 19.74 4.27
N ASP A 28 9.15 20.17 3.09
CA ASP A 28 8.60 19.70 1.81
C ASP A 28 9.59 18.86 0.99
N PHE A 29 9.04 18.11 0.04
CA PHE A 29 9.80 17.29 -0.90
C PHE A 29 9.61 17.72 -2.36
N HIS A 30 10.68 17.54 -3.14
CA HIS A 30 10.68 17.67 -4.59
C HIS A 30 11.36 16.48 -5.24
N TRP A 31 10.89 16.15 -6.46
CA TRP A 31 11.38 14.98 -7.17
C TRP A 31 12.87 15.14 -7.54
N GLN A 32 13.69 14.19 -7.12
CA GLN A 32 15.11 14.13 -7.40
C GLN A 32 15.49 12.68 -7.80
N PRO A 33 15.37 12.31 -9.08
CA PRO A 33 15.74 10.98 -9.54
C PRO A 33 17.27 10.84 -9.63
N ASP A 34 17.74 9.60 -9.63
CA ASP A 34 19.14 9.31 -9.99
C ASP A 34 19.39 9.69 -11.46
N PRO A 35 20.56 10.29 -11.78
CA PRO A 35 20.91 10.64 -13.16
C PRO A 35 20.86 9.42 -14.09
N PHE A 36 20.28 9.60 -15.29
CA PHE A 36 20.25 8.54 -16.30
C PHE A 36 21.66 8.17 -16.78
N ALA A 37 21.95 6.87 -16.79
CA ALA A 37 23.18 6.31 -17.34
C ALA A 37 22.88 5.16 -18.31
N SER A 38 23.44 5.24 -19.52
CA SER A 38 23.34 4.16 -20.52
C SER A 38 24.30 3.02 -20.14
N ILE A 39 23.79 2.06 -19.36
CA ILE A 39 24.57 0.90 -18.89
C ILE A 39 24.64 -0.14 -20.03
N ARG A 40 25.85 -0.55 -20.39
CA ARG A 40 26.11 -1.55 -21.42
C ARG A 40 26.57 -2.87 -20.81
N GLY A 41 26.04 -3.97 -21.33
CA GLY A 41 26.55 -5.33 -21.09
C GLY A 41 27.72 -5.67 -22.01
N GLU A 42 28.14 -6.94 -21.96
CA GLU A 42 29.26 -7.46 -22.77
C GLU A 42 28.94 -7.43 -24.27
N GLU A 43 27.70 -7.74 -24.63
CA GLU A 43 27.19 -7.63 -25.99
C GLU A 43 26.23 -6.46 -26.15
N VAL A 44 26.41 -5.71 -27.25
CA VAL A 44 25.56 -4.56 -27.60
C VAL A 44 25.02 -4.73 -29.02
N ARG A 45 23.75 -4.37 -29.22
CA ARG A 45 23.10 -4.26 -30.53
C ARG A 45 22.36 -2.94 -30.68
N TYR A 46 22.45 -2.32 -31.84
CA TYR A 46 21.90 -1.01 -32.16
C TYR A 46 20.64 -1.17 -33.02
N ILE A 47 19.55 -0.45 -32.68
CA ILE A 47 18.25 -0.53 -33.35
C ILE A 47 17.84 0.85 -33.84
N ASP A 48 17.61 0.97 -35.15
CA ASP A 48 17.12 2.17 -35.83
C ASP A 48 16.00 1.75 -36.78
N HIS A 49 14.75 1.93 -36.37
CA HIS A 49 13.60 1.55 -37.21
C HIS A 49 13.53 2.33 -38.52
N ALA A 50 13.98 3.60 -38.52
CA ALA A 50 13.89 4.47 -39.69
C ALA A 50 14.99 4.16 -40.72
N GLY A 51 16.21 3.85 -40.27
CA GLY A 51 17.39 3.70 -41.12
C GLY A 51 18.05 2.32 -41.13
N GLY A 52 17.58 1.36 -40.32
CA GLY A 52 18.21 0.06 -40.12
C GLY A 52 17.85 -1.00 -41.15
N ASP A 53 18.60 -2.11 -41.08
CA ASP A 53 18.40 -3.34 -41.86
C ASP A 53 18.65 -4.57 -40.97
N ASP A 54 17.69 -5.47 -40.93
CA ASP A 54 17.75 -6.69 -40.10
C ASP A 54 18.79 -7.71 -40.58
N ALA A 55 19.35 -7.55 -41.78
CA ALA A 55 20.48 -8.34 -42.26
C ALA A 55 21.84 -7.85 -41.72
N HIS A 56 21.90 -6.68 -41.08
CA HIS A 56 23.13 -6.18 -40.46
C HIS A 56 23.55 -7.01 -39.24
N ASP A 57 24.81 -6.83 -38.78
CA ASP A 57 25.28 -7.45 -37.53
C ASP A 57 24.75 -6.75 -36.26
N GLY A 58 24.24 -5.52 -36.39
CA GLY A 58 23.73 -4.71 -35.30
C GLY A 58 24.81 -4.19 -34.34
N ARG A 59 26.11 -4.45 -34.59
CA ARG A 59 27.20 -4.22 -33.62
C ARG A 59 27.72 -2.78 -33.59
N SER A 60 27.26 -1.92 -34.50
CA SER A 60 27.67 -0.52 -34.55
C SER A 60 26.51 0.41 -34.92
N PRO A 61 26.56 1.70 -34.50
CA PRO A 61 25.59 2.73 -34.90
C PRO A 61 25.40 2.91 -36.42
N ASN A 62 26.39 2.52 -37.22
CA ASN A 62 26.38 2.63 -38.69
C ASN A 62 25.77 1.41 -39.38
N ARG A 63 25.62 0.29 -38.67
CA ARG A 63 24.98 -0.93 -39.16
C ARG A 63 23.90 -1.40 -38.17
N PRO A 64 22.92 -0.56 -37.83
CA PRO A 64 21.87 -0.93 -36.89
C PRO A 64 20.88 -1.89 -37.55
N TRP A 65 20.21 -2.68 -36.72
CA TRP A 65 19.01 -3.42 -37.09
C TRP A 65 17.83 -2.50 -37.27
N ARG A 66 16.84 -2.94 -38.06
CA ARG A 66 15.57 -2.22 -38.19
C ARG A 66 14.64 -2.56 -37.04
N HIS A 67 14.60 -3.82 -36.65
CA HIS A 67 13.70 -4.33 -35.63
C HIS A 67 14.47 -4.99 -34.48
N HIS A 68 13.86 -4.98 -33.30
CA HIS A 68 14.32 -5.76 -32.17
C HIS A 68 13.99 -7.25 -32.42
N PRO A 69 14.80 -8.23 -31.96
CA PRO A 69 14.47 -9.68 -32.04
C PRO A 69 13.13 -10.11 -31.42
N TRP A 70 12.50 -9.22 -30.64
CA TRP A 70 11.23 -9.46 -29.94
C TRP A 70 10.04 -8.89 -30.72
N ASP A 71 10.30 -8.12 -31.77
CA ASP A 71 9.30 -7.68 -32.73
C ASP A 71 8.93 -8.86 -33.64
N GLU A 72 7.65 -9.04 -33.93
CA GLU A 72 7.17 -10.08 -34.85
C GLU A 72 7.64 -9.88 -36.29
N ARG A 73 7.99 -8.64 -36.66
CA ARG A 73 8.45 -8.26 -38.00
C ARG A 73 9.96 -8.38 -38.18
N ALA A 74 10.70 -8.67 -37.10
CA ALA A 74 12.13 -8.88 -37.20
C ALA A 74 12.44 -10.03 -38.17
N ALA A 75 13.41 -9.81 -39.06
CA ALA A 75 13.89 -10.82 -40.00
C ALA A 75 15.41 -11.02 -39.86
N GLY A 76 16.00 -11.83 -40.74
CA GLY A 76 17.45 -11.94 -40.89
C GLY A 76 18.22 -12.21 -39.58
N VAL A 77 19.38 -11.57 -39.45
CA VAL A 77 20.28 -11.71 -38.29
C VAL A 77 19.64 -11.17 -37.02
N ALA A 78 18.83 -10.11 -37.13
CA ALA A 78 18.14 -9.52 -36.00
C ALA A 78 17.15 -10.50 -35.34
N ALA A 79 16.41 -11.29 -36.13
CA ALA A 79 15.42 -12.24 -35.62
C ALA A 79 16.03 -13.46 -34.91
N GLU A 80 17.25 -13.84 -35.28
CA GLU A 80 17.97 -14.99 -34.72
C GLU A 80 18.70 -14.65 -33.41
N ALA A 81 18.82 -13.36 -33.09
CA ALA A 81 19.58 -12.90 -31.93
C ALA A 81 18.94 -13.35 -30.59
N SER A 82 19.77 -13.85 -29.69
CA SER A 82 19.40 -14.27 -28.34
C SER A 82 20.56 -14.15 -27.36
N GLY A 83 20.25 -14.20 -26.06
CA GLY A 83 21.23 -14.12 -24.97
C GLY A 83 21.21 -12.78 -24.24
N PRO A 84 22.11 -12.57 -23.26
CA PRO A 84 22.17 -11.38 -22.40
C PRO A 84 22.72 -10.15 -23.14
N ILE A 85 21.95 -9.62 -24.09
CA ILE A 85 22.34 -8.52 -24.97
C ILE A 85 21.79 -7.18 -24.45
N THR A 86 22.57 -6.11 -24.62
CA THR A 86 22.08 -4.73 -24.48
C THR A 86 21.63 -4.19 -25.84
N TYR A 87 20.35 -3.88 -25.95
CA TYR A 87 19.72 -3.28 -27.13
C TYR A 87 19.60 -1.78 -26.94
N ILE A 88 20.31 -1.03 -27.77
CA ILE A 88 20.32 0.43 -27.78
C ILE A 88 19.35 0.90 -28.87
N PHE A 89 18.29 1.59 -28.47
CA PHE A 89 17.35 2.28 -29.35
C PHE A 89 17.87 3.69 -29.67
N LYS A 90 17.89 4.04 -30.94
CA LYS A 90 18.31 5.36 -31.43
C LYS A 90 17.32 6.43 -30.97
N ARG A 91 17.85 7.54 -30.44
CA ARG A 91 17.03 8.71 -30.06
C ARG A 91 16.53 9.46 -31.30
N GLY A 92 15.33 10.02 -31.21
CA GLY A 92 14.65 10.72 -32.32
C GLY A 92 13.91 9.77 -33.28
N VAL A 93 13.78 8.50 -32.92
CA VAL A 93 13.09 7.48 -33.72
C VAL A 93 11.84 7.01 -32.98
N VAL A 94 10.78 6.78 -33.76
CA VAL A 94 9.51 6.22 -33.29
C VAL A 94 9.46 4.74 -33.66
N TYR A 95 9.24 3.90 -32.65
CA TYR A 95 9.14 2.45 -32.76
C TYR A 95 7.68 2.03 -32.54
N ARG A 96 7.08 1.36 -33.54
CA ARG A 96 5.66 0.99 -33.54
C ARG A 96 5.47 -0.51 -33.50
N GLY A 97 4.70 -0.99 -32.54
CA GLY A 97 4.35 -2.41 -32.42
C GLY A 97 4.51 -2.91 -30.98
N VAL A 98 4.61 -4.24 -30.85
CA VAL A 98 4.72 -4.93 -29.56
C VAL A 98 6.01 -5.76 -29.53
N LEU A 99 6.79 -5.60 -28.48
CA LEU A 99 7.95 -6.45 -28.19
C LEU A 99 7.54 -7.57 -27.24
N ARG A 100 7.68 -8.83 -27.66
CA ARG A 100 7.42 -10.01 -26.82
C ARG A 100 8.73 -10.71 -26.46
N ALA A 101 9.10 -10.67 -25.18
CA ALA A 101 10.33 -11.28 -24.70
C ALA A 101 10.33 -12.80 -24.96
N ARG A 102 11.42 -13.30 -25.57
CA ARG A 102 11.56 -14.71 -25.96
C ARG A 102 12.58 -15.49 -25.13
N HIS A 103 13.38 -14.81 -24.33
CA HIS A 103 14.46 -15.38 -23.55
C HIS A 103 14.81 -14.48 -22.36
N SER A 104 15.47 -15.08 -21.36
CA SER A 104 15.93 -14.41 -20.14
C SER A 104 17.39 -13.96 -20.28
N GLY A 105 17.78 -12.96 -19.51
CA GLY A 105 19.19 -12.72 -19.20
C GLY A 105 19.70 -13.68 -18.14
N GLU A 106 20.85 -13.36 -17.57
CA GLU A 106 21.47 -14.14 -16.48
C GLU A 106 21.73 -13.25 -15.26
N PRO A 107 21.86 -13.83 -14.04
CA PRO A 107 22.25 -13.08 -12.85
C PRO A 107 23.54 -12.28 -13.08
N GLY A 108 23.47 -10.96 -12.93
CA GLY A 108 24.60 -10.05 -13.19
C GLY A 108 24.81 -9.69 -14.67
N GLN A 109 24.20 -10.43 -15.60
CA GLN A 109 24.19 -10.14 -17.04
C GLN A 109 22.74 -10.08 -17.58
N PRO A 110 21.94 -9.08 -17.17
CA PRO A 110 20.58 -8.94 -17.65
C PRO A 110 20.53 -8.50 -19.13
N ILE A 111 19.44 -8.83 -19.80
CA ILE A 111 19.06 -8.20 -21.07
C ILE A 111 18.67 -6.76 -20.77
N ARG A 112 19.16 -5.82 -21.58
CA ARG A 112 18.92 -4.39 -21.37
C ARG A 112 18.24 -3.79 -22.59
N LEU A 113 17.08 -3.16 -22.40
CA LEU A 113 16.47 -2.27 -23.40
C LEU A 113 16.74 -0.85 -22.98
N THR A 114 17.55 -0.11 -23.75
CA THR A 114 17.94 1.24 -23.37
C THR A 114 18.19 2.17 -24.55
N SER A 115 18.50 3.44 -24.28
CA SER A 115 18.97 4.40 -25.28
C SER A 115 20.37 4.92 -24.93
N ASP A 116 21.04 5.51 -25.92
CA ASP A 116 22.33 6.19 -25.73
C ASP A 116 22.13 7.69 -25.99
N PRO A 117 22.38 8.57 -24.99
CA PRO A 117 22.29 10.01 -25.18
C PRO A 117 23.16 10.57 -26.31
N ASN A 118 24.23 9.85 -26.69
CA ASN A 118 25.17 10.23 -27.75
C ASN A 118 24.79 9.69 -29.14
N TRP A 119 23.68 8.95 -29.27
CA TRP A 119 23.25 8.41 -30.55
C TRP A 119 21.81 8.80 -30.92
N GLY A 120 21.70 9.73 -31.87
CA GLY A 120 20.43 10.36 -32.24
C GLY A 120 20.17 11.65 -31.45
N THR A 121 19.02 12.28 -31.67
CA THR A 121 18.61 13.53 -30.98
C THR A 121 17.11 13.46 -30.70
N GLY A 122 16.68 13.85 -29.49
CA GLY A 122 15.29 13.70 -29.05
C GLY A 122 15.10 12.45 -28.16
N GLU A 123 13.92 11.85 -28.14
CA GLU A 123 13.62 10.66 -27.32
C GLU A 123 13.53 9.41 -28.19
N ALA A 124 13.83 8.23 -27.65
CA ALA A 124 13.52 6.95 -28.31
C ALA A 124 12.11 6.55 -27.89
N VAL A 125 11.14 6.73 -28.79
CA VAL A 125 9.71 6.67 -28.45
C VAL A 125 9.09 5.37 -28.92
N LEU A 126 8.59 4.56 -28.00
CA LEU A 126 7.79 3.36 -28.29
C LEU A 126 6.31 3.74 -28.22
N ILE A 127 5.56 3.45 -29.29
CA ILE A 127 4.13 3.76 -29.35
C ILE A 127 3.29 2.58 -29.81
N SER A 128 2.11 2.47 -29.19
CA SER A 128 1.15 1.39 -29.41
C SER A 128 -0.09 1.86 -30.21
N THR A 129 0.09 2.85 -31.06
CA THR A 129 -0.95 3.45 -31.92
C THR A 129 -0.72 3.21 -33.39
N ARG A 130 -1.80 3.35 -34.16
CA ARG A 130 -1.76 3.53 -35.60
C ARG A 130 -2.09 4.98 -35.94
N GLN A 131 -1.26 5.56 -36.80
CA GLN A 131 -1.54 6.87 -37.38
C GLN A 131 -2.72 6.79 -38.36
N ALA A 132 -3.78 7.58 -38.12
CA ALA A 132 -4.91 7.72 -39.04
C ALA A 132 -4.53 8.65 -40.21
N LYS A 133 -4.88 8.24 -41.43
CA LYS A 133 -4.53 8.92 -42.69
C LYS A 133 -5.70 8.84 -43.67
N GLY A 134 -5.63 9.62 -44.75
CA GLY A 134 -6.64 9.60 -45.81
C GLY A 134 -7.93 10.31 -45.43
N TRP A 135 -7.80 11.41 -44.67
CA TRP A 135 -8.92 12.20 -44.18
C TRP A 135 -9.80 12.76 -45.29
N ARG A 136 -11.11 12.67 -45.08
CA ARG A 136 -12.13 13.24 -45.97
C ARG A 136 -13.12 14.04 -45.14
N ARG A 137 -13.52 15.19 -45.65
CA ARG A 137 -14.60 15.98 -45.05
C ARG A 137 -15.91 15.23 -45.22
N LEU A 138 -16.71 15.15 -44.16
CA LEU A 138 -17.98 14.43 -44.18
C LEU A 138 -19.02 15.21 -45.00
N ASP A 139 -19.69 14.50 -45.91
CA ASP A 139 -20.84 15.02 -46.64
C ASP A 139 -22.09 14.76 -45.80
N ALA A 140 -22.88 15.83 -45.57
CA ALA A 140 -24.14 15.77 -44.84
C ALA A 140 -25.11 14.73 -45.39
N ALA A 141 -25.08 14.44 -46.70
CA ALA A 141 -25.93 13.42 -47.31
C ALA A 141 -25.55 11.97 -46.93
N THR A 142 -24.33 11.77 -46.41
CA THR A 142 -23.78 10.47 -46.02
C THR A 142 -23.43 10.40 -44.53
N ALA A 143 -23.83 11.42 -43.76
CA ALA A 143 -23.56 11.49 -42.34
C ALA A 143 -24.40 10.45 -41.57
N PRO A 144 -23.85 9.87 -40.49
CA PRO A 144 -24.62 9.09 -39.52
C PRO A 144 -25.86 9.88 -39.05
N ALA A 145 -26.96 9.16 -38.80
CA ALA A 145 -28.18 9.75 -38.29
C ALA A 145 -27.91 10.52 -36.98
N GLY A 146 -28.50 11.71 -36.86
CA GLY A 146 -28.41 12.57 -35.69
C GLY A 146 -27.05 13.24 -35.44
N LEU A 147 -26.05 13.04 -36.30
CA LEU A 147 -24.76 13.73 -36.19
C LEU A 147 -24.93 15.25 -36.44
N PRO A 148 -24.53 16.11 -35.50
CA PRO A 148 -24.67 17.56 -35.64
C PRO A 148 -23.54 18.18 -36.48
N GLU A 149 -23.87 19.21 -37.26
CA GLU A 149 -22.91 19.98 -38.09
C GLU A 149 -21.95 19.08 -38.90
N PRO A 150 -22.45 18.10 -39.69
CA PRO A 150 -21.62 17.11 -40.38
C PRO A 150 -20.54 17.75 -41.28
N GLU A 151 -20.78 18.95 -41.80
CA GLU A 151 -19.81 19.70 -42.60
C GLU A 151 -18.56 20.13 -41.82
N LYS A 152 -18.53 20.04 -40.49
CA LYS A 152 -17.35 20.32 -39.65
C LYS A 152 -16.58 19.05 -39.27
N VAL A 153 -17.15 17.89 -39.54
CA VAL A 153 -16.58 16.59 -39.20
C VAL A 153 -15.75 16.04 -40.36
N TRP A 154 -14.64 15.41 -40.03
CA TRP A 154 -13.79 14.67 -40.95
C TRP A 154 -13.80 13.19 -40.57
N TYR A 155 -13.56 12.32 -41.55
CA TYR A 155 -13.46 10.90 -41.29
C TYR A 155 -12.27 10.26 -42.01
N ALA A 156 -11.80 9.15 -41.44
CA ALA A 156 -10.82 8.25 -42.03
C ALA A 156 -11.26 6.79 -41.81
N ASP A 157 -11.10 5.97 -42.84
CA ASP A 157 -11.37 4.53 -42.74
C ASP A 157 -10.11 3.84 -42.21
N ILE A 158 -10.20 3.33 -40.98
CA ILE A 158 -9.10 2.70 -40.28
C ILE A 158 -9.38 1.19 -40.06
N GLY A 159 -10.54 0.67 -40.43
CA GLY A 159 -10.86 -0.76 -40.39
C GLY A 159 -11.16 -1.28 -38.99
N THR A 160 -11.61 -2.54 -38.91
CA THR A 160 -12.34 -3.09 -37.75
C THR A 160 -11.51 -3.97 -36.83
N GLU A 161 -10.21 -4.14 -37.09
CA GLU A 161 -9.33 -5.06 -36.35
C GLU A 161 -9.26 -4.71 -34.85
N VAL A 162 -9.31 -3.42 -34.53
CA VAL A 162 -9.28 -2.91 -33.15
C VAL A 162 -10.19 -1.68 -33.03
N TYR A 163 -10.98 -1.62 -31.96
CA TYR A 163 -11.74 -0.43 -31.56
C TYR A 163 -10.81 0.59 -30.88
N PRO A 164 -10.55 1.78 -31.47
CA PRO A 164 -9.73 2.81 -30.83
C PRO A 164 -10.53 3.51 -29.73
N ARG A 165 -10.27 3.16 -28.47
CA ARG A 165 -10.88 3.84 -27.30
C ARG A 165 -10.17 5.14 -26.95
N SER A 166 -9.18 5.47 -27.77
CA SER A 166 -8.19 6.48 -27.50
C SER A 166 -7.69 7.10 -28.77
N VAL A 167 -7.82 8.43 -28.90
CA VAL A 167 -7.29 9.21 -30.03
C VAL A 167 -6.53 10.44 -29.53
N TRP A 168 -5.43 10.75 -30.19
CA TRP A 168 -4.59 11.91 -29.90
C TRP A 168 -4.31 12.71 -31.17
N MET A 169 -4.28 14.03 -31.02
CA MET A 169 -3.67 14.95 -31.97
C MET A 169 -2.24 15.24 -31.50
N TYR A 170 -1.29 15.18 -32.43
CA TYR A 170 0.13 15.41 -32.19
C TYR A 170 0.72 16.36 -33.24
N GLU A 171 1.29 17.48 -32.79
CA GLU A 171 1.87 18.53 -33.62
C GLU A 171 3.03 19.17 -32.84
N ASP A 172 4.21 19.31 -33.44
CA ASP A 172 5.39 19.99 -32.85
C ASP A 172 5.76 19.57 -31.41
N GLY A 173 5.57 18.29 -31.09
CA GLY A 173 5.86 17.75 -29.75
C GLY A 173 4.75 17.97 -28.72
N GLN A 174 3.67 18.68 -29.07
CA GLN A 174 2.49 18.84 -28.23
C GLN A 174 1.51 17.70 -28.47
N VAL A 175 0.99 17.14 -27.37
CA VAL A 175 -0.06 16.12 -27.40
C VAL A 175 -1.36 16.76 -26.95
N THR A 176 -2.43 16.57 -27.71
CA THR A 176 -3.80 16.85 -27.28
C THR A 176 -4.60 15.55 -27.31
N ARG A 177 -5.11 15.16 -26.14
CA ARG A 177 -6.07 14.07 -26.02
C ARG A 177 -7.41 14.53 -26.61
N LEU A 178 -7.90 13.85 -27.64
CA LEU A 178 -9.27 14.09 -28.13
C LEU A 178 -10.25 13.36 -27.21
N ASN A 179 -11.36 14.02 -26.88
CA ASN A 179 -12.41 13.44 -26.09
C ASN A 179 -13.24 12.50 -26.96
N LEU A 180 -13.66 11.36 -26.41
CA LEU A 180 -14.75 10.64 -27.04
C LEU A 180 -16.00 11.52 -26.97
N ALA A 181 -16.72 11.62 -28.09
CA ALA A 181 -17.91 12.46 -28.26
C ALA A 181 -18.85 12.30 -27.06
N ARG A 182 -19.13 13.40 -26.34
CA ARG A 182 -19.78 13.36 -25.03
C ARG A 182 -20.75 14.50 -24.77
N MET A 183 -21.73 14.24 -23.89
CA MET A 183 -22.62 15.25 -23.34
C MET A 183 -22.65 15.19 -21.80
N PRO A 184 -22.50 16.34 -21.10
CA PRO A 184 -22.15 17.65 -21.66
C PRO A 184 -20.68 17.68 -22.10
N ASN A 185 -20.31 18.72 -22.86
CA ASN A 185 -18.92 19.01 -23.24
C ASN A 185 -18.12 19.62 -22.09
N TRP A 186 -18.02 18.87 -20.98
CA TRP A 186 -17.41 19.35 -19.75
C TRP A 186 -15.88 19.39 -19.86
N THR A 187 -15.27 20.27 -19.08
CA THR A 187 -13.82 20.31 -18.84
C THR A 187 -13.58 20.50 -17.34
N PRO A 188 -12.53 19.87 -16.75
CA PRO A 188 -12.19 20.12 -15.35
C PRO A 188 -11.82 21.60 -15.16
N SER A 189 -12.71 22.37 -14.53
CA SER A 189 -12.49 23.80 -14.24
C SER A 189 -12.17 24.07 -12.77
N ASN A 190 -12.55 23.14 -11.88
CA ASN A 190 -12.22 23.16 -10.46
C ASN A 190 -11.33 21.95 -10.14
N ARG A 191 -10.13 22.20 -9.60
CA ARG A 191 -9.17 21.13 -9.24
C ARG A 191 -9.58 20.35 -8.00
N ASP A 192 -10.37 20.93 -7.10
CA ASP A 192 -10.92 20.26 -5.92
C ASP A 192 -12.26 19.56 -6.17
N ASP A 193 -12.87 19.83 -7.32
CA ASP A 193 -14.08 19.16 -7.80
C ASP A 193 -14.05 19.02 -9.33
N ILE A 194 -13.27 18.04 -9.79
CA ILE A 194 -13.05 17.77 -11.22
C ILE A 194 -14.34 17.40 -11.99
N LYS A 195 -15.41 17.06 -11.27
CA LYS A 195 -16.71 16.62 -11.79
C LYS A 195 -17.77 17.72 -11.75
N SER A 196 -17.40 18.97 -11.45
CA SER A 196 -18.34 20.10 -11.33
C SER A 196 -19.13 20.43 -12.60
N GLY A 197 -18.61 20.04 -13.77
CA GLY A 197 -19.29 20.22 -15.06
C GLY A 197 -20.19 19.05 -15.50
N TRP A 198 -20.34 18.01 -14.67
CA TRP A 198 -21.16 16.83 -14.98
C TRP A 198 -22.65 17.10 -14.69
N PHE A 199 -23.53 16.31 -15.29
CA PHE A 199 -24.95 16.30 -14.93
C PHE A 199 -25.17 15.60 -13.58
N GLU A 200 -26.36 15.76 -13.01
CA GLU A 200 -26.76 15.20 -11.73
C GLU A 200 -28.06 14.40 -11.87
N TRP A 201 -28.11 13.21 -11.28
CA TRP A 201 -29.34 12.45 -11.21
C TRP A 201 -30.35 13.11 -10.26
N GLU A 202 -31.60 13.23 -10.69
CA GLU A 202 -32.72 13.68 -9.85
C GLU A 202 -33.20 12.55 -8.92
N THR A 203 -33.34 11.35 -9.49
CA THR A 203 -33.76 10.14 -8.80
C THR A 203 -33.33 8.90 -9.58
N ALA A 204 -33.38 7.74 -8.94
CA ALA A 204 -33.14 6.48 -9.61
C ALA A 204 -34.03 5.37 -9.03
N GLU A 205 -34.62 4.56 -9.91
CA GLU A 205 -35.53 3.49 -9.57
C GLU A 205 -34.93 2.14 -9.95
N ARG A 206 -34.88 1.21 -8.99
CA ARG A 206 -34.38 -0.15 -9.24
C ARG A 206 -35.47 -1.01 -9.86
N VAL A 207 -35.08 -1.81 -10.84
CA VAL A 207 -35.95 -2.77 -11.50
C VAL A 207 -35.22 -4.09 -11.69
N VAL A 208 -35.96 -5.20 -11.76
CA VAL A 208 -35.41 -6.51 -12.16
C VAL A 208 -36.14 -6.93 -13.43
N PRO A 209 -35.60 -6.62 -14.61
CA PRO A 209 -36.26 -6.98 -15.86
C PRO A 209 -36.28 -8.50 -16.02
N GLU A 210 -37.45 -9.07 -16.28
CA GLU A 210 -37.63 -10.53 -16.41
C GLU A 210 -36.73 -11.11 -17.51
N GLU A 211 -36.49 -10.34 -18.57
CA GLU A 211 -35.67 -10.72 -19.72
C GLU A 211 -34.16 -10.82 -19.42
N ILE A 212 -33.70 -10.15 -18.36
CA ILE A 212 -32.29 -10.10 -17.94
C ILE A 212 -32.04 -10.93 -16.68
N GLY A 213 -33.02 -11.01 -15.77
CA GLY A 213 -32.92 -11.76 -14.51
C GLY A 213 -31.93 -11.18 -13.48
N SER A 214 -31.46 -9.93 -13.66
CA SER A 214 -30.52 -9.22 -12.78
C SER A 214 -30.95 -7.76 -12.62
N SER A 215 -30.71 -7.16 -11.45
CA SER A 215 -31.22 -5.81 -11.18
C SER A 215 -30.54 -4.73 -12.02
N ARG A 216 -31.33 -3.73 -12.40
CA ARG A 216 -30.97 -2.53 -13.17
C ARG A 216 -31.50 -1.29 -12.47
N VAL A 217 -31.04 -0.14 -12.95
CA VAL A 217 -31.55 1.16 -12.51
C VAL A 217 -32.10 1.96 -13.68
N TRP A 218 -33.27 2.55 -13.50
CA TRP A 218 -33.77 3.67 -14.30
C TRP A 218 -33.38 4.97 -13.59
N ALA A 219 -32.36 5.65 -14.08
CA ALA A 219 -31.92 6.94 -13.53
C ALA A 219 -32.56 8.09 -14.34
N VAL A 220 -33.03 9.11 -13.63
CA VAL A 220 -33.84 10.20 -14.21
C VAL A 220 -33.09 11.53 -14.09
N ASP A 221 -33.05 12.27 -15.19
CA ASP A 221 -32.69 13.69 -15.27
C ASP A 221 -33.60 14.33 -16.32
N ALA A 222 -34.75 14.83 -15.87
CA ALA A 222 -35.75 15.39 -16.77
C ALA A 222 -35.27 16.71 -17.41
N GLY A 223 -34.38 17.44 -16.74
CA GLY A 223 -33.83 18.71 -17.21
C GLY A 223 -32.92 18.54 -18.42
N ASN A 224 -32.09 17.49 -18.44
CA ASN A 224 -31.10 17.28 -19.50
C ASN A 224 -31.45 16.15 -20.47
N LEU A 225 -32.37 15.23 -20.12
CA LEU A 225 -32.67 14.06 -20.95
C LEU A 225 -34.07 14.03 -21.55
N ARG A 226 -35.04 14.84 -21.12
CA ARG A 226 -36.42 14.73 -21.62
C ARG A 226 -36.55 15.18 -23.09
N GLY A 227 -37.25 14.38 -23.89
CA GLY A 227 -37.61 14.74 -25.28
C GLY A 227 -36.43 14.79 -26.25
N LEU A 228 -35.27 14.24 -25.87
CA LEU A 228 -34.12 14.08 -26.75
C LEU A 228 -34.32 12.88 -27.69
N ASP A 229 -33.53 12.83 -28.76
CA ASP A 229 -33.61 11.78 -29.78
C ASP A 229 -33.35 10.40 -29.15
N PRO A 230 -34.30 9.45 -29.22
CA PRO A 230 -34.08 8.11 -28.69
C PRO A 230 -32.88 7.36 -29.29
N GLU A 231 -32.50 7.67 -30.54
CA GLU A 231 -31.34 7.05 -31.19
C GLU A 231 -30.00 7.52 -30.59
N ALA A 232 -29.99 8.59 -29.80
CA ALA A 232 -28.78 9.11 -29.19
C ALA A 232 -28.24 8.27 -28.03
N PHE A 233 -29.11 7.48 -27.36
CA PHE A 233 -28.79 6.92 -26.05
C PHE A 233 -28.50 5.42 -26.05
N VAL A 234 -29.30 4.58 -26.71
CA VAL A 234 -29.10 3.12 -26.63
C VAL A 234 -27.74 2.75 -27.24
N GLY A 235 -26.88 2.10 -26.45
CA GLY A 235 -25.50 1.79 -26.84
C GLY A 235 -24.46 2.87 -26.47
N ALA A 236 -24.88 4.09 -26.15
CA ALA A 236 -24.00 5.10 -25.57
C ALA A 236 -23.45 4.63 -24.22
N THR A 237 -22.33 5.21 -23.79
CA THR A 237 -21.71 4.92 -22.50
C THR A 237 -22.15 5.96 -21.47
N VAL A 238 -22.75 5.50 -20.37
CA VAL A 238 -22.95 6.33 -19.17
C VAL A 238 -21.82 6.11 -18.19
N TRP A 239 -21.22 7.21 -17.72
CA TRP A 239 -20.32 7.22 -16.57
C TRP A 239 -21.08 7.80 -15.39
N SER A 240 -21.34 6.99 -14.36
CA SER A 240 -22.15 7.41 -13.22
C SER A 240 -21.44 7.17 -11.91
N GLU A 241 -21.54 8.11 -10.97
CA GLU A 241 -21.35 7.80 -9.55
C GLU A 241 -22.45 6.84 -9.06
N PHE A 242 -22.21 6.09 -7.98
CA PHE A 242 -23.19 5.19 -7.36
C PHE A 242 -23.45 5.51 -5.89
N SER A 243 -24.58 5.03 -5.35
CA SER A 243 -24.80 5.05 -3.89
C SER A 243 -23.86 4.07 -3.20
N GLY A 244 -23.02 4.57 -2.29
CA GLY A 244 -21.95 3.84 -1.63
C GLY A 244 -20.90 4.84 -1.12
N VAL A 245 -19.95 4.37 -0.32
CA VAL A 245 -18.87 5.23 0.20
C VAL A 245 -17.77 5.46 -0.84
N MET A 246 -17.39 4.43 -1.60
CA MET A 246 -16.39 4.55 -2.68
C MET A 246 -16.81 5.55 -3.77
N ALA A 247 -18.04 5.39 -4.28
CA ALA A 247 -18.70 6.25 -5.29
C ALA A 247 -17.86 6.63 -6.52
N THR A 248 -16.88 5.80 -6.90
CA THR A 248 -16.08 5.99 -8.12
C THR A 248 -16.98 5.94 -9.36
N PRO A 249 -16.87 6.87 -10.32
CA PRO A 249 -17.59 6.76 -11.58
C PRO A 249 -17.22 5.47 -12.33
N TYR A 250 -18.23 4.78 -12.84
CA TYR A 250 -18.06 3.55 -13.60
C TYR A 250 -18.78 3.62 -14.96
N PRO A 251 -18.21 3.04 -16.02
CA PRO A 251 -18.82 3.00 -17.33
C PRO A 251 -19.85 1.87 -17.46
N ASN A 252 -21.00 2.16 -18.05
CA ASN A 252 -21.98 1.15 -18.50
C ASN A 252 -22.55 1.50 -19.88
N PRO A 253 -22.95 0.49 -20.67
CA PRO A 253 -23.81 0.75 -21.81
C PRO A 253 -25.20 1.18 -21.31
N VAL A 254 -25.79 2.16 -22.00
CA VAL A 254 -27.21 2.48 -21.85
C VAL A 254 -28.03 1.40 -22.56
N GLU A 255 -28.89 0.73 -21.80
CA GLU A 255 -29.66 -0.44 -22.24
C GLU A 255 -31.05 -0.06 -22.76
N ALA A 256 -31.62 1.05 -22.28
CA ALA A 256 -32.90 1.59 -22.71
C ALA A 256 -33.02 3.08 -22.35
N TYR A 257 -33.93 3.79 -23.01
CA TYR A 257 -34.22 5.20 -22.78
C TYR A 257 -35.72 5.45 -22.81
N ASP A 258 -36.21 6.29 -21.88
CA ASP A 258 -37.59 6.75 -21.79
C ASP A 258 -37.60 8.28 -22.04
N PRO A 259 -38.04 8.73 -23.23
CA PRO A 259 -38.03 10.15 -23.59
C PRO A 259 -39.04 11.00 -22.83
N GLU A 260 -40.14 10.42 -22.35
CA GLU A 260 -41.16 11.15 -21.60
C GLU A 260 -40.68 11.44 -20.18
N ARG A 261 -40.10 10.43 -19.52
CA ARG A 261 -39.51 10.56 -18.19
C ARG A 261 -38.20 11.35 -18.22
N GLY A 262 -37.43 11.27 -19.30
CA GLY A 262 -36.03 11.71 -19.33
C GLY A 262 -35.16 10.75 -18.51
N ALA A 263 -35.30 9.45 -18.78
CA ALA A 263 -34.66 8.41 -17.97
C ALA A 263 -33.90 7.41 -18.84
N ILE A 264 -32.78 6.89 -18.33
CA ILE A 264 -32.00 5.82 -18.98
C ILE A 264 -31.87 4.60 -18.07
N ARG A 265 -31.80 3.41 -18.66
CA ARG A 265 -31.61 2.13 -17.96
C ARG A 265 -30.19 1.62 -18.12
N PHE A 266 -29.54 1.21 -17.02
CA PHE A 266 -28.21 0.58 -17.05
C PHE A 266 -27.95 -0.32 -15.84
N GLY A 267 -26.86 -1.09 -15.89
CA GLY A 267 -26.45 -2.03 -14.84
C GLY A 267 -25.49 -1.44 -13.80
N GLY A 268 -25.29 -2.16 -12.70
CA GLY A 268 -24.38 -1.70 -11.63
C GLY A 268 -22.92 -2.10 -11.83
N PRO A 269 -21.99 -1.51 -11.07
CA PRO A 269 -20.55 -1.71 -11.24
C PRO A 269 -20.08 -3.17 -11.16
N TRP A 270 -20.61 -3.97 -10.21
CA TRP A 270 -20.20 -5.37 -10.04
C TRP A 270 -21.06 -6.35 -10.83
N HIS A 271 -22.40 -6.35 -10.73
CA HIS A 271 -23.31 -7.06 -11.64
C HIS A 271 -24.74 -6.54 -11.45
N ASP A 272 -25.17 -6.46 -10.20
CA ASP A 272 -26.46 -5.92 -9.77
C ASP A 272 -26.33 -4.44 -9.33
N THR A 273 -27.48 -3.83 -9.03
CA THR A 273 -27.62 -2.47 -8.49
C THR A 273 -28.10 -2.45 -7.03
N GLU A 274 -28.09 -3.60 -6.32
CA GLU A 274 -28.72 -3.76 -5.01
C GLU A 274 -28.09 -2.91 -3.90
N GLN A 275 -26.81 -2.59 -4.00
CA GLN A 275 -26.16 -1.66 -3.07
C GLN A 275 -25.67 -0.40 -3.77
N TYR A 276 -25.70 -0.36 -5.11
CA TYR A 276 -24.90 0.56 -5.92
C TYR A 276 -25.70 1.33 -6.99
N ALA A 277 -27.03 1.40 -6.88
CA ALA A 277 -27.79 2.31 -7.75
C ALA A 277 -27.37 3.78 -7.48
N PRO A 278 -27.25 4.65 -8.49
CA PRO A 278 -27.16 6.10 -8.24
C PRO A 278 -28.38 6.60 -7.47
N THR A 279 -28.27 7.80 -6.94
CA THR A 279 -29.34 8.47 -6.18
C THR A 279 -29.28 9.97 -6.44
N ARG A 280 -30.23 10.75 -5.91
CA ARG A 280 -30.24 12.21 -6.07
C ARG A 280 -28.87 12.83 -5.82
N TYR A 281 -28.42 13.71 -6.71
CA TYR A 281 -27.11 14.37 -6.73
C TYR A 281 -25.91 13.45 -7.01
N SER A 282 -26.12 12.19 -7.38
CA SER A 282 -25.01 11.39 -7.95
C SER A 282 -24.74 11.94 -9.36
N ARG A 283 -23.48 12.19 -9.71
CA ARG A 283 -23.11 12.84 -10.97
C ARG A 283 -22.88 11.85 -12.10
N TYR A 284 -23.11 12.30 -13.32
CA TYR A 284 -22.88 11.50 -14.52
C TYR A 284 -22.56 12.33 -15.77
N TYR A 285 -22.03 11.66 -16.78
CA TYR A 285 -22.03 12.15 -18.16
C TYR A 285 -22.24 10.97 -19.13
N LEU A 286 -22.58 11.30 -20.37
CA LEU A 286 -22.77 10.35 -21.45
C LEU A 286 -21.70 10.55 -22.52
N GLU A 287 -21.26 9.49 -23.17
CA GLU A 287 -20.33 9.55 -24.30
C GLU A 287 -20.59 8.41 -25.29
N ASN A 288 -19.80 8.37 -26.36
CA ASN A 288 -19.78 7.28 -27.34
C ASN A 288 -21.04 7.21 -28.23
N SER A 289 -21.55 8.35 -28.68
CA SER A 289 -22.66 8.45 -29.63
C SER A 289 -22.32 9.45 -30.74
N PRO A 290 -22.71 9.21 -32.01
CA PRO A 290 -22.52 10.19 -33.09
C PRO A 290 -23.29 11.49 -32.83
N HIS A 291 -24.40 11.42 -32.09
CA HIS A 291 -25.20 12.58 -31.68
C HIS A 291 -24.44 13.56 -30.78
N PHE A 292 -23.40 13.07 -30.09
CA PHE A 292 -22.61 13.88 -29.17
C PHE A 292 -21.35 14.44 -29.82
N LEU A 293 -21.08 14.16 -31.11
CA LEU A 293 -19.93 14.71 -31.82
C LEU A 293 -20.24 16.14 -32.26
N ASP A 294 -20.42 17.03 -31.30
CA ASP A 294 -21.01 18.35 -31.48
C ASP A 294 -20.05 19.49 -31.14
N SER A 295 -18.84 19.18 -30.67
CA SER A 295 -17.87 20.16 -30.21
C SER A 295 -16.46 19.92 -30.76
N PRO A 296 -15.67 21.00 -30.98
CA PRO A 296 -14.27 20.86 -31.33
C PRO A 296 -13.47 20.12 -30.24
N GLY A 297 -12.57 19.23 -30.65
CA GLY A 297 -11.75 18.41 -29.75
C GLY A 297 -12.30 17.00 -29.50
N GLU A 298 -13.29 16.56 -30.27
CA GLU A 298 -13.99 15.30 -30.09
C GLU A 298 -13.76 14.30 -31.24
N TYR A 299 -13.99 13.02 -30.95
CA TYR A 299 -14.01 11.95 -31.93
C TYR A 299 -15.11 10.93 -31.64
N TRP A 300 -15.55 10.22 -32.67
CA TRP A 300 -16.41 9.05 -32.56
C TRP A 300 -15.93 7.98 -33.53
N TYR A 301 -16.03 6.71 -33.15
CA TYR A 301 -15.64 5.60 -34.00
C TYR A 301 -16.85 4.69 -34.25
N ASP A 302 -17.14 4.48 -35.52
CA ASP A 302 -18.24 3.65 -35.97
C ASP A 302 -17.78 2.21 -36.10
N GLY A 303 -18.02 1.43 -35.05
CA GLY A 303 -17.68 0.02 -35.02
C GLY A 303 -18.59 -0.73 -34.06
N TYR A 304 -18.55 -2.05 -34.14
CA TYR A 304 -19.32 -2.90 -33.23
C TYR A 304 -18.98 -2.57 -31.78
N LEU A 305 -19.99 -2.18 -31.01
CA LEU A 305 -19.93 -2.24 -29.57
C LEU A 305 -19.90 -3.73 -29.23
N ASN A 306 -18.78 -4.25 -28.76
CA ASN A 306 -18.73 -5.58 -28.16
C ASN A 306 -19.43 -5.51 -26.79
N ILE A 307 -20.74 -5.27 -26.80
CA ILE A 307 -21.58 -5.35 -25.61
C ILE A 307 -21.46 -6.78 -25.08
N ASP A 308 -21.41 -6.93 -23.76
CA ASP A 308 -21.37 -8.25 -23.11
C ASP A 308 -22.44 -9.15 -23.76
N PRO A 309 -22.05 -10.23 -24.46
CA PRO A 309 -22.99 -11.05 -25.22
C PRO A 309 -24.05 -11.71 -24.32
N ARG A 310 -23.82 -11.74 -23.00
CA ARG A 310 -24.81 -12.19 -22.00
C ARG A 310 -25.97 -11.21 -21.83
N LEU A 311 -25.80 -9.94 -22.19
CA LEU A 311 -26.85 -8.93 -22.05
C LEU A 311 -27.87 -8.97 -23.18
N ASN A 312 -27.56 -9.63 -24.31
CA ASN A 312 -28.42 -9.75 -25.49
C ASN A 312 -29.11 -8.42 -25.87
N LEU A 313 -28.39 -7.31 -25.70
CA LEU A 313 -28.90 -5.97 -26.00
C LEU A 313 -28.84 -5.75 -27.51
N PRO A 314 -29.82 -5.05 -28.10
CA PRO A 314 -29.70 -4.56 -29.47
C PRO A 314 -28.50 -3.60 -29.53
N SER A 315 -27.37 -4.05 -30.08
CA SER A 315 -26.32 -3.13 -30.51
C SER A 315 -26.79 -2.51 -31.81
N PRO A 316 -26.80 -1.17 -31.95
CA PRO A 316 -26.96 -0.58 -33.26
C PRO A 316 -25.86 -1.13 -34.18
N GLU A 317 -26.26 -1.61 -35.36
CA GLU A 317 -25.30 -2.03 -36.38
C GLU A 317 -24.50 -0.79 -36.82
N PRO A 318 -23.17 -0.90 -36.94
CA PRO A 318 -22.36 0.22 -37.38
C PRO A 318 -22.75 0.65 -38.80
N THR A 319 -22.87 1.97 -39.04
CA THR A 319 -23.27 2.49 -40.36
C THR A 319 -22.15 2.34 -41.39
N HIS A 320 -20.92 2.48 -40.92
CA HIS A 320 -19.66 2.37 -41.65
C HIS A 320 -18.60 1.74 -40.75
N PRO A 321 -18.64 0.41 -40.52
CA PRO A 321 -17.74 -0.27 -39.60
C PRO A 321 -16.27 -0.01 -39.95
N GLY A 322 -15.49 0.47 -38.98
CA GLY A 322 -14.08 0.78 -39.15
C GLY A 322 -13.78 2.25 -39.43
N ARG A 323 -14.78 3.14 -39.39
CA ARG A 323 -14.59 4.57 -39.68
C ARG A 323 -14.41 5.39 -38.40
N LEU A 324 -13.33 6.17 -38.37
CA LEU A 324 -13.06 7.15 -37.33
C LEU A 324 -13.52 8.54 -37.80
N TYR A 325 -14.40 9.17 -37.03
CA TYR A 325 -14.87 10.54 -37.22
C TYR A 325 -14.21 11.46 -36.20
N VAL A 326 -13.78 12.65 -36.62
CA VAL A 326 -13.12 13.64 -35.76
C VAL A 326 -13.63 15.04 -36.06
N ARG A 327 -13.72 15.86 -35.02
CA ARG A 327 -13.88 17.31 -35.10
C ARG A 327 -12.75 17.94 -34.29
N LEU A 328 -11.71 18.42 -34.96
CA LEU A 328 -10.51 18.91 -34.28
C LEU A 328 -10.75 20.27 -33.60
N PRO A 329 -9.92 20.65 -32.60
CA PRO A 329 -9.95 21.99 -32.03
C PRO A 329 -9.87 23.07 -33.11
N GLY A 330 -10.77 24.05 -33.04
CA GLY A 330 -10.88 25.10 -34.06
C GLY A 330 -11.44 24.64 -35.42
N ASP A 331 -12.07 23.46 -35.47
CA ASP A 331 -12.63 22.85 -36.69
C ASP A 331 -11.58 22.69 -37.82
N ARG A 332 -10.31 22.47 -37.45
CA ARG A 332 -9.17 22.34 -38.36
C ARG A 332 -9.23 21.06 -39.19
N ASP A 333 -8.54 21.08 -40.34
CA ASP A 333 -8.34 19.90 -41.20
C ASP A 333 -7.36 18.92 -40.52
N PRO A 334 -7.77 17.67 -40.21
CA PRO A 334 -6.89 16.66 -39.62
C PRO A 334 -5.78 16.17 -40.55
N GLY A 335 -5.78 16.54 -41.83
CA GLY A 335 -4.67 16.31 -42.76
C GLY A 335 -3.43 17.16 -42.48
N GLU A 336 -3.56 18.24 -41.68
CA GLU A 336 -2.45 19.13 -41.32
C GLU A 336 -1.64 18.64 -40.12
N VAL A 337 -2.18 17.69 -39.34
CA VAL A 337 -1.61 17.23 -38.06
C VAL A 337 -1.54 15.71 -38.00
N ALA A 338 -0.72 15.16 -37.10
CA ALA A 338 -0.70 13.72 -36.88
C ALA A 338 -1.84 13.32 -35.93
N ILE A 339 -2.71 12.42 -36.38
CA ILE A 339 -3.75 11.81 -35.55
C ILE A 339 -3.36 10.36 -35.25
N GLU A 340 -3.18 10.04 -33.97
CA GLU A 340 -2.81 8.72 -33.48
C GLU A 340 -4.02 8.04 -32.85
N ALA A 341 -4.41 6.87 -33.37
CA ALA A 341 -5.51 6.07 -32.85
C ALA A 341 -4.97 4.84 -32.12
N GLY A 342 -5.50 4.56 -30.92
CA GLY A 342 -5.15 3.41 -30.08
C GLY A 342 -5.24 2.10 -30.85
N HIS A 343 -4.18 1.28 -30.78
CA HIS A 343 -4.12 -0.01 -31.48
C HIS A 343 -3.77 -1.17 -30.54
N HIS A 344 -2.63 -1.12 -29.84
CA HIS A 344 -2.23 -2.16 -28.90
C HIS A 344 -2.42 -1.70 -27.45
N THR A 345 -2.79 -2.64 -26.58
CA THR A 345 -2.91 -2.41 -25.12
C THR A 345 -1.57 -2.58 -24.38
N THR A 346 -0.53 -3.04 -25.09
CA THR A 346 0.81 -3.34 -24.55
C THR A 346 1.89 -3.04 -25.57
N SER A 347 3.00 -2.46 -25.14
CA SER A 347 4.20 -2.20 -25.95
C SER A 347 5.31 -3.22 -25.67
N ILE A 348 5.48 -3.66 -24.42
CA ILE A 348 6.46 -4.68 -24.03
C ILE A 348 5.78 -5.74 -23.17
N GLU A 349 5.92 -7.00 -23.57
CA GLU A 349 5.38 -8.15 -22.84
C GLU A 349 6.52 -9.10 -22.43
N ILE A 350 6.55 -9.43 -21.15
CA ILE A 350 7.51 -10.33 -20.52
C ILE A 350 6.70 -11.43 -19.82
N ILE A 351 6.82 -12.68 -20.28
CA ILE A 351 6.15 -13.82 -19.67
C ILE A 351 7.19 -14.90 -19.37
N ASP A 352 7.29 -15.27 -18.10
CA ASP A 352 8.23 -16.29 -17.62
C ASP A 352 9.70 -16.04 -18.05
N GLN A 353 10.08 -14.76 -18.20
CA GLN A 353 11.47 -14.36 -18.48
C GLN A 353 12.03 -13.50 -17.35
N SER A 354 13.30 -13.69 -17.03
CA SER A 354 14.00 -13.05 -15.91
C SER A 354 15.22 -12.25 -16.38
N HIS A 355 15.76 -11.41 -15.50
CA HIS A 355 16.96 -10.61 -15.72
C HIS A 355 16.78 -9.66 -16.92
N ILE A 356 15.76 -8.81 -16.86
CA ILE A 356 15.42 -7.85 -17.93
C ILE A 356 15.31 -6.45 -17.34
N HIS A 357 16.12 -5.54 -17.85
CA HIS A 357 16.17 -4.15 -17.43
C HIS A 357 15.74 -3.23 -18.57
N ILE A 358 14.81 -2.30 -18.31
CA ILE A 358 14.24 -1.36 -19.29
C ILE A 358 14.49 0.05 -18.79
N SER A 359 15.26 0.86 -19.52
CA SER A 359 15.62 2.21 -19.08
C SER A 359 15.86 3.25 -20.15
N GLY A 360 15.60 4.52 -19.85
CA GLY A 360 15.90 5.63 -20.76
C GLY A 360 15.05 5.63 -22.03
N LEU A 361 13.86 5.04 -21.98
CA LEU A 361 12.90 5.01 -23.09
C LEU A 361 11.68 5.88 -22.79
N THR A 362 11.04 6.38 -23.84
CA THR A 362 9.76 7.07 -23.76
C THR A 362 8.66 6.18 -24.32
N PHE A 363 7.53 6.14 -23.64
CA PHE A 363 6.33 5.47 -24.07
C PHE A 363 5.20 6.48 -24.25
N HIS A 364 4.70 6.60 -25.48
CA HIS A 364 3.53 7.41 -25.79
C HIS A 364 2.40 6.56 -26.33
N PHE A 365 1.19 6.85 -25.89
CA PHE A 365 -0.05 6.37 -26.48
C PHE A 365 -0.24 4.84 -26.43
N GLY A 366 -1.50 4.43 -26.46
CA GLY A 366 -1.88 3.01 -26.45
C GLY A 366 -3.38 2.84 -26.60
N ASN A 367 -3.88 1.63 -26.45
CA ASN A 367 -5.30 1.39 -26.39
C ASN A 367 -5.72 0.89 -25.00
N ALA A 368 -6.99 1.12 -24.66
CA ALA A 368 -7.59 0.60 -23.44
C ALA A 368 -8.21 -0.77 -23.72
N ALA A 369 -8.32 -1.60 -22.68
CA ALA A 369 -9.24 -2.74 -22.72
C ALA A 369 -10.69 -2.26 -22.88
N HIS A 370 -11.61 -3.17 -23.12
CA HIS A 370 -13.02 -2.81 -23.23
C HIS A 370 -13.56 -2.33 -21.87
N TRP A 371 -14.08 -1.11 -21.81
CA TRP A 371 -14.44 -0.42 -20.57
C TRP A 371 -15.57 -1.10 -19.79
N TYR A 372 -16.39 -1.93 -20.43
CA TYR A 372 -17.47 -2.67 -19.76
C TYR A 372 -16.99 -4.00 -19.17
N ASP A 373 -15.80 -4.46 -19.60
CA ASP A 373 -15.22 -5.69 -19.09
C ASP A 373 -14.77 -5.48 -17.65
N ARG A 374 -14.70 -6.58 -16.92
CA ARG A 374 -14.28 -6.57 -15.52
C ARG A 374 -12.94 -7.27 -15.44
N TRP A 375 -12.06 -6.79 -14.57
CA TRP A 375 -10.69 -7.32 -14.48
C TRP A 375 -10.62 -8.83 -14.23
N TRP A 376 -11.66 -9.43 -13.64
CA TRP A 376 -11.72 -10.88 -13.43
C TRP A 376 -12.20 -11.69 -14.63
N THR A 377 -12.75 -11.08 -15.68
CA THR A 377 -13.37 -11.83 -16.79
C THR A 377 -12.37 -12.35 -17.81
N ASP A 378 -11.30 -11.62 -18.12
CA ASP A 378 -10.26 -12.05 -19.08
C ASP A 378 -8.92 -11.33 -18.77
N VAL A 379 -7.79 -12.03 -18.94
CA VAL A 379 -6.45 -11.44 -18.79
C VAL A 379 -6.12 -10.40 -19.87
N ALA A 380 -6.80 -10.44 -21.01
CA ALA A 380 -6.73 -9.42 -22.06
C ALA A 380 -7.28 -8.06 -21.59
N VAL A 381 -8.10 -8.05 -20.54
CA VAL A 381 -8.64 -6.85 -19.90
C VAL A 381 -7.57 -6.13 -19.07
N ASP A 382 -6.51 -6.83 -18.68
CA ASP A 382 -5.39 -6.28 -17.93
C ASP A 382 -4.37 -5.54 -18.84
N ALA A 383 -4.82 -4.45 -19.49
CA ALA A 383 -3.97 -3.57 -20.32
C ALA A 383 -2.84 -2.89 -19.52
N ALA A 384 -1.62 -2.89 -20.06
CA ALA A 384 -0.48 -2.13 -19.55
C ALA A 384 0.60 -1.98 -20.64
N THR A 385 1.29 -0.84 -20.66
CA THR A 385 2.36 -0.52 -21.63
C THR A 385 3.53 -1.50 -21.49
N ILE A 386 3.97 -1.75 -20.25
CA ILE A 386 4.89 -2.83 -19.91
C ILE A 386 4.12 -3.84 -19.05
N ARG A 387 4.03 -5.07 -19.55
CA ARG A 387 3.32 -6.17 -18.88
C ARG A 387 4.28 -7.31 -18.57
N VAL A 388 4.37 -7.68 -17.30
CA VAL A 388 5.24 -8.73 -16.77
C VAL A 388 4.38 -9.77 -16.07
N LEU A 389 4.39 -11.01 -16.54
CA LEU A 389 3.50 -12.07 -16.06
C LEU A 389 4.25 -13.37 -15.75
N GLY A 390 3.70 -14.17 -14.83
CA GLY A 390 4.18 -15.53 -14.54
C GLY A 390 5.29 -15.58 -13.50
N THR A 391 6.39 -16.27 -13.79
CA THR A 391 7.58 -16.43 -12.94
C THR A 391 8.74 -15.60 -13.48
N CYS A 392 9.03 -14.47 -12.84
CA CYS A 392 10.08 -13.54 -13.26
C CYS A 392 10.93 -13.13 -12.06
N ARG A 393 12.24 -12.94 -12.28
CA ARG A 393 13.16 -12.39 -11.30
C ARG A 393 14.00 -11.28 -11.91
N ASP A 394 14.45 -10.34 -11.09
CA ASP A 394 15.38 -9.27 -11.50
C ASP A 394 14.83 -8.50 -12.71
N ILE A 395 13.65 -7.92 -12.51
CA ILE A 395 12.99 -7.05 -13.49
C ILE A 395 13.13 -5.61 -13.01
N ARG A 396 13.79 -4.79 -13.82
CA ARG A 396 14.00 -3.37 -13.52
C ARG A 396 13.36 -2.51 -14.60
N ILE A 397 12.46 -1.61 -14.21
CA ILE A 397 11.87 -0.59 -15.07
C ILE A 397 12.29 0.76 -14.49
N SER A 398 13.25 1.42 -15.11
CA SER A 398 13.83 2.63 -14.52
C SER A 398 14.16 3.76 -15.46
N GLN A 399 14.02 5.01 -15.02
CA GLN A 399 14.43 6.19 -15.81
C GLN A 399 13.72 6.25 -17.17
N ASN A 400 12.46 5.81 -17.22
CA ASN A 400 11.61 5.90 -18.41
C ASN A 400 10.60 7.04 -18.26
N ARG A 401 10.09 7.52 -19.39
CA ARG A 401 8.96 8.45 -19.45
C ARG A 401 7.73 7.72 -19.99
N PHE A 402 6.61 7.80 -19.27
CA PHE A 402 5.31 7.32 -19.72
C PHE A 402 4.37 8.50 -19.79
N GLU A 403 3.81 8.77 -20.96
CA GLU A 403 2.96 9.95 -21.15
C GLU A 403 1.77 9.61 -22.05
N HIS A 404 0.56 9.95 -21.60
CA HIS A 404 -0.67 9.66 -22.33
C HIS A 404 -0.85 8.17 -22.66
N VAL A 405 -0.49 7.29 -21.74
CA VAL A 405 -0.73 5.85 -21.82
C VAL A 405 -1.89 5.45 -20.91
N VAL A 406 -2.62 4.39 -21.25
CA VAL A 406 -3.77 3.94 -20.45
C VAL A 406 -3.32 3.47 -19.06
N MET A 407 -2.34 2.56 -19.03
CA MET A 407 -1.65 2.14 -17.82
C MET A 407 -0.18 1.86 -18.15
N PRO A 408 0.79 2.43 -17.42
CA PRO A 408 2.22 2.20 -17.64
C PRO A 408 2.67 0.76 -17.35
N ILE A 409 2.50 0.29 -16.12
CA ILE A 409 3.19 -0.92 -15.63
C ILE A 409 2.19 -1.88 -14.99
N ARG A 410 2.24 -3.15 -15.39
CA ARG A 410 1.59 -4.25 -14.68
C ARG A 410 2.56 -5.40 -14.50
N ILE A 411 2.71 -5.85 -13.26
CA ILE A 411 3.58 -6.96 -12.88
C ILE A 411 2.75 -7.92 -12.05
N ARG A 412 2.53 -9.15 -12.56
CA ARG A 412 1.63 -10.08 -11.90
C ARG A 412 2.10 -11.52 -11.92
N ALA A 413 2.16 -12.15 -10.75
CA ALA A 413 2.22 -13.60 -10.65
C ALA A 413 0.83 -14.20 -10.91
N GLU A 414 0.70 -15.04 -11.95
CA GLU A 414 -0.60 -15.49 -12.48
C GLU A 414 -1.00 -16.91 -12.04
N ALA A 415 -0.06 -17.85 -11.98
CA ALA A 415 -0.34 -19.26 -11.69
C ALA A 415 0.12 -19.66 -10.28
N ASP A 416 -0.53 -20.66 -9.70
CA ASP A 416 -0.14 -21.23 -8.41
C ASP A 416 1.32 -21.70 -8.47
N GLY A 417 2.08 -21.42 -7.41
CA GLY A 417 3.52 -21.72 -7.36
C GLY A 417 4.43 -20.79 -8.17
N SER A 418 3.88 -19.83 -8.92
CA SER A 418 4.71 -18.81 -9.61
C SER A 418 5.51 -17.98 -8.60
N VAL A 419 6.71 -17.55 -9.01
CA VAL A 419 7.59 -16.71 -8.17
C VAL A 419 7.92 -15.40 -8.88
N MET A 420 7.64 -14.29 -8.23
CA MET A 420 8.08 -12.95 -8.61
C MET A 420 9.05 -12.44 -7.54
N ASP A 421 10.25 -12.02 -7.91
CA ASP A 421 11.26 -11.56 -6.95
C ASP A 421 12.23 -10.54 -7.55
N ALA A 422 12.82 -9.70 -6.69
CA ALA A 422 13.72 -8.61 -7.09
C ALA A 422 13.11 -7.72 -8.20
N ILE A 423 11.92 -7.19 -7.95
CA ILE A 423 11.23 -6.26 -8.84
C ILE A 423 11.57 -4.83 -8.45
N ALA A 424 12.01 -4.01 -9.40
CA ALA A 424 12.36 -2.61 -9.17
C ALA A 424 11.71 -1.67 -10.20
N VAL A 425 10.93 -0.70 -9.74
CA VAL A 425 10.36 0.39 -10.55
C VAL A 425 10.90 1.72 -10.02
N THR A 426 11.89 2.29 -10.71
CA THR A 426 12.69 3.39 -10.14
C THR A 426 12.87 4.59 -11.06
N ASP A 427 12.82 5.81 -10.53
CA ASP A 427 13.22 7.01 -11.27
C ASP A 427 12.40 7.29 -12.56
N ASN A 428 11.18 6.79 -12.67
CA ASN A 428 10.33 7.00 -13.86
C ASN A 428 9.49 8.28 -13.73
N ASP A 429 9.20 8.91 -14.87
CA ASP A 429 8.28 10.04 -14.99
C ASP A 429 7.00 9.58 -15.69
N ILE A 430 5.87 9.59 -14.98
CA ILE A 430 4.59 9.02 -15.42
C ILE A 430 3.53 10.11 -15.41
N ARG A 431 2.89 10.37 -16.55
CA ARG A 431 1.93 11.47 -16.68
C ARG A 431 0.70 11.10 -17.51
N PHE A 432 -0.44 11.66 -17.12
CA PHE A 432 -1.69 11.64 -17.88
C PHE A 432 -2.18 10.21 -18.22
N THR A 433 -2.48 9.42 -17.20
CA THR A 433 -2.93 8.02 -17.39
C THR A 433 -4.42 7.83 -17.10
N GLU A 434 -5.03 6.86 -17.76
CA GLU A 434 -6.48 6.59 -17.63
C GLU A 434 -6.81 5.69 -16.44
N TYR A 435 -6.14 4.56 -16.27
CA TYR A 435 -6.51 3.56 -15.25
C TYR A 435 -5.75 3.73 -13.93
N GLY A 436 -4.44 3.94 -14.00
CA GLY A 436 -3.52 3.98 -12.87
C GLY A 436 -2.09 4.11 -13.37
N ALA A 437 -1.08 4.02 -12.49
CA ALA A 437 0.33 4.05 -12.90
C ALA A 437 0.99 2.67 -12.86
N MET A 438 0.84 1.96 -11.74
CA MET A 438 1.43 0.62 -11.59
C MET A 438 0.60 -0.29 -10.70
N ASN A 439 0.42 -1.53 -11.17
CA ASN A 439 -0.24 -2.61 -10.43
C ASN A 439 0.73 -3.80 -10.32
N ILE A 440 1.24 -4.04 -9.11
CA ILE A 440 2.30 -5.02 -8.82
C ILE A 440 1.77 -6.03 -7.80
N GLY A 441 1.77 -7.32 -8.11
CA GLY A 441 1.41 -8.33 -7.12
C GLY A 441 0.96 -9.65 -7.72
N ARG A 442 -0.08 -10.26 -7.15
CA ARG A 442 -0.58 -11.56 -7.60
C ARG A 442 -2.04 -11.51 -7.99
N ARG A 443 -2.45 -12.39 -8.91
CA ARG A 443 -3.86 -12.59 -9.21
C ARG A 443 -4.54 -13.29 -8.02
N TRP A 444 -5.68 -12.78 -7.60
CA TRP A 444 -6.53 -13.48 -6.64
C TRP A 444 -7.27 -14.64 -7.34
N ARG A 445 -7.07 -15.88 -6.89
CA ARG A 445 -7.73 -17.10 -7.44
C ARG A 445 -8.46 -17.96 -6.40
N GLY A 446 -8.68 -17.47 -5.18
CA GLY A 446 -9.27 -18.26 -4.08
C GLY A 446 -8.24 -18.71 -3.05
N THR A 447 -8.51 -19.77 -2.29
CA THR A 447 -7.90 -19.98 -0.96
C THR A 447 -6.71 -20.95 -0.90
N GLU A 448 -6.51 -21.85 -1.87
CA GLU A 448 -5.75 -23.08 -1.60
C GLU A 448 -4.22 -23.04 -1.87
N GLN A 449 -3.66 -22.26 -2.83
CA GLN A 449 -2.21 -22.02 -2.95
C GLN A 449 -1.91 -20.67 -3.63
N GLN A 450 -1.13 -19.80 -2.98
CA GLN A 450 -0.85 -18.46 -3.51
C GLN A 450 0.55 -18.39 -4.15
N PRO A 451 0.73 -17.68 -5.26
CA PRO A 451 2.07 -17.39 -5.77
C PRO A 451 2.87 -16.56 -4.76
N ARG A 452 4.20 -16.75 -4.81
CA ARG A 452 5.15 -16.07 -3.94
C ARG A 452 5.62 -14.78 -4.60
N PHE A 453 5.51 -13.68 -3.86
CA PHE A 453 6.03 -12.38 -4.27
C PHE A 453 7.09 -11.96 -3.24
N GLY A 454 8.36 -11.97 -3.65
CA GLY A 454 9.51 -11.69 -2.79
C GLY A 454 9.71 -10.18 -2.58
N ARG A 455 10.80 -9.64 -3.11
CA ARG A 455 11.18 -8.22 -2.94
C ARG A 455 10.63 -7.30 -4.04
N VAL A 456 10.10 -6.15 -3.60
CA VAL A 456 9.62 -5.06 -4.46
C VAL A 456 10.16 -3.72 -4.00
N ASP A 457 10.81 -3.01 -4.90
CA ASP A 457 11.28 -1.64 -4.73
C ASP A 457 10.54 -0.70 -5.70
N VAL A 458 9.86 0.32 -5.19
CA VAL A 458 9.22 1.39 -5.97
C VAL A 458 9.79 2.73 -5.50
N LEU A 459 10.81 3.22 -6.20
CA LEU A 459 11.66 4.32 -5.70
C LEU A 459 11.66 5.53 -6.64
N ARG A 460 11.55 6.73 -6.10
CA ARG A 460 11.86 7.97 -6.83
C ARG A 460 11.09 8.17 -8.13
N ASN A 461 9.86 7.69 -8.23
CA ASN A 461 9.03 7.95 -9.39
C ASN A 461 8.27 9.28 -9.24
N ARG A 462 8.10 10.00 -10.34
CA ARG A 462 7.20 11.16 -10.43
C ARG A 462 5.93 10.76 -11.15
N LEU A 463 4.79 11.01 -10.54
CA LEU A 463 3.47 10.72 -11.09
C LEU A 463 2.62 11.99 -11.09
N TYR A 464 1.97 12.28 -12.21
CA TYR A 464 1.10 13.45 -12.36
C TYR A 464 -0.13 13.13 -13.19
N GLU A 465 -1.31 13.49 -12.71
CA GLU A 465 -2.59 13.23 -13.38
C GLU A 465 -2.83 11.76 -13.74
N ILE A 466 -3.09 10.96 -12.70
CA ILE A 466 -3.18 9.50 -12.77
C ILE A 466 -4.60 9.02 -12.46
N GLY A 467 -5.12 8.12 -13.32
CA GLY A 467 -6.30 7.31 -13.02
C GLY A 467 -7.65 7.95 -13.39
N HIS A 468 -7.69 8.84 -14.39
CA HIS A 468 -8.87 9.66 -14.64
C HIS A 468 -10.10 8.95 -15.21
N ARG A 469 -9.94 7.74 -15.77
CA ARG A 469 -11.00 6.92 -16.38
C ARG A 469 -10.88 5.47 -15.90
N PRO A 470 -11.21 5.19 -14.62
CA PRO A 470 -11.08 3.85 -14.05
C PRO A 470 -11.93 2.80 -14.78
N MET A 471 -11.44 1.56 -14.80
CA MET A 471 -12.16 0.43 -15.38
C MET A 471 -13.28 -0.09 -14.46
N ARG A 472 -14.35 -0.62 -15.05
CA ARG A 472 -15.47 -1.21 -14.30
C ARG A 472 -15.03 -2.40 -13.44
N GLY A 473 -15.59 -2.49 -12.24
CA GLY A 473 -15.52 -3.70 -11.40
C GLY A 473 -14.33 -3.77 -10.44
N GLY A 474 -13.62 -2.69 -10.13
CA GLY A 474 -12.67 -2.70 -8.99
C GLY A 474 -11.34 -2.01 -9.21
N HIS A 475 -11.13 -1.33 -10.33
CA HIS A 475 -10.07 -0.33 -10.44
C HIS A 475 -10.67 1.02 -10.06
N HIS A 476 -10.11 1.70 -9.05
CA HIS A 476 -10.62 3.00 -8.57
C HIS A 476 -9.72 4.18 -8.95
N GLY A 477 -8.81 4.00 -9.91
CA GLY A 477 -7.88 5.06 -10.33
C GLY A 477 -6.62 5.14 -9.46
N HIS A 478 -6.30 4.11 -8.68
CA HIS A 478 -5.15 4.10 -7.78
C HIS A 478 -3.83 4.22 -8.57
N ALA A 479 -2.89 4.99 -8.04
CA ALA A 479 -1.64 5.27 -8.73
C ALA A 479 -0.62 4.13 -8.55
N ILE A 480 -0.22 3.82 -7.32
CA ILE A 480 0.74 2.76 -6.99
C ILE A 480 0.02 1.68 -6.17
N GLU A 481 -0.16 0.50 -6.74
CA GLU A 481 -0.74 -0.66 -6.05
C GLU A 481 0.30 -1.79 -5.92
N ILE A 482 0.56 -2.23 -4.69
CA ILE A 482 1.46 -3.37 -4.41
C ILE A 482 0.75 -4.38 -3.51
N HIS A 483 0.61 -5.62 -3.97
CA HIS A 483 -0.15 -6.65 -3.26
C HIS A 483 0.72 -7.80 -2.74
N PHE A 484 0.77 -7.95 -1.41
CA PHE A 484 1.19 -9.16 -0.69
C PHE A 484 2.63 -9.63 -0.96
N ALA A 485 3.56 -8.70 -1.18
CA ALA A 485 4.97 -9.04 -1.26
C ALA A 485 5.62 -9.15 0.13
N GLU A 486 6.56 -10.08 0.27
CA GLU A 486 7.28 -10.37 1.52
C GLU A 486 8.10 -9.16 2.00
N VAL A 487 8.78 -8.48 1.06
CA VAL A 487 9.56 -7.26 1.32
C VAL A 487 9.16 -6.18 0.34
N GLN A 488 8.71 -5.05 0.88
CA GLN A 488 8.22 -3.91 0.10
C GLN A 488 8.92 -2.64 0.56
N ASN A 489 9.46 -1.88 -0.39
CA ASN A 489 10.12 -0.60 -0.13
C ASN A 489 9.60 0.43 -1.14
N VAL A 490 8.79 1.37 -0.66
CA VAL A 490 8.16 2.42 -1.45
C VAL A 490 8.66 3.77 -0.95
N ALA A 491 9.58 4.39 -1.69
CA ALA A 491 10.26 5.57 -1.18
C ALA A 491 10.62 6.63 -2.21
N GLY A 492 10.61 7.90 -1.79
CA GLY A 492 11.04 9.02 -2.63
C GLY A 492 10.10 9.35 -3.80
N ASN A 493 8.88 8.78 -3.82
CA ASN A 493 7.95 9.03 -4.92
C ASN A 493 7.23 10.37 -4.71
N VAL A 494 7.02 11.12 -5.79
CA VAL A 494 6.24 12.37 -5.80
C VAL A 494 5.03 12.19 -6.70
N LEU A 495 3.84 12.20 -6.10
CA LEU A 495 2.58 11.98 -6.77
C LEU A 495 1.68 13.21 -6.56
N ASP A 496 1.15 13.76 -7.64
CA ASP A 496 0.28 14.94 -7.59
C ASP A 496 -0.91 14.81 -8.55
N GLN A 497 -2.07 15.33 -8.12
CA GLN A 497 -3.35 15.23 -8.83
C GLN A 497 -3.71 13.79 -9.18
N LEU A 498 -4.28 13.07 -8.22
CA LEU A 498 -4.57 11.64 -8.36
C LEU A 498 -6.07 11.40 -8.21
N TRP A 499 -6.64 10.65 -9.16
CA TRP A 499 -8.08 10.42 -9.17
C TRP A 499 -8.49 9.38 -8.14
N GLY A 500 -7.61 8.42 -7.83
CA GLY A 500 -7.71 7.45 -6.75
C GLY A 500 -6.66 7.66 -5.64
N ALA A 501 -6.43 6.60 -4.86
CA ALA A 501 -5.37 6.56 -3.84
C ALA A 501 -3.98 6.75 -4.48
N GLY A 502 -3.05 7.37 -3.74
CA GLY A 502 -1.69 7.56 -4.22
C GLY A 502 -0.85 6.30 -4.09
N ILE A 503 -0.61 5.87 -2.86
CA ILE A 503 0.14 4.65 -2.54
C ILE A 503 -0.79 3.69 -1.82
N PHE A 504 -0.96 2.49 -2.36
CA PHE A 504 -1.87 1.48 -1.85
C PHE A 504 -1.17 0.12 -1.74
N VAL A 505 -0.85 -0.28 -0.50
CA VAL A 505 0.07 -1.39 -0.22
C VAL A 505 -0.59 -2.45 0.67
N PHE A 506 -0.49 -3.73 0.29
CA PHE A 506 -1.04 -4.85 1.06
C PHE A 506 0.08 -5.73 1.63
N GLY A 507 -0.06 -6.12 2.89
CA GLY A 507 0.85 -7.04 3.57
C GLY A 507 0.26 -8.42 3.87
N GLY A 508 1.12 -9.40 4.13
CA GLY A 508 0.73 -10.74 4.53
C GLY A 508 -0.10 -11.48 3.48
N LYS A 509 -1.36 -11.77 3.82
CA LYS A 509 -2.30 -12.48 2.95
C LYS A 509 -3.69 -11.83 2.97
N PRO A 510 -4.47 -11.98 1.89
CA PRO A 510 -5.85 -11.50 1.85
C PRO A 510 -6.74 -12.28 2.82
N SER A 511 -7.81 -11.63 3.29
CA SER A 511 -8.86 -12.28 4.07
C SER A 511 -9.43 -13.48 3.31
N GLY A 512 -9.57 -14.60 3.99
CA GLY A 512 -10.04 -15.88 3.46
C GLY A 512 -8.93 -16.85 3.04
N ALA A 513 -7.69 -16.39 2.84
CA ALA A 513 -6.61 -17.25 2.35
C ALA A 513 -6.13 -18.30 3.38
N GLU A 514 -5.90 -19.54 2.94
CA GLU A 514 -5.54 -20.68 3.80
C GLU A 514 -4.04 -20.84 4.03
N GLY A 515 -3.20 -20.29 3.14
CA GLY A 515 -1.74 -20.36 3.29
C GLY A 515 -1.21 -19.61 4.51
N ASN A 516 -0.01 -19.96 4.98
CA ASN A 516 0.72 -19.16 5.96
C ASN A 516 1.37 -17.95 5.26
N ALA A 517 1.39 -16.80 5.92
CA ALA A 517 2.23 -15.64 5.58
C ALA A 517 3.11 -15.32 6.80
N PRO A 518 4.19 -16.08 7.03
CA PRO A 518 4.99 -16.01 8.26
C PRO A 518 5.86 -14.75 8.34
N PHE A 519 5.99 -14.00 7.25
CA PHE A 519 6.85 -12.83 7.17
C PHE A 519 6.27 -11.79 6.21
N THR A 520 6.32 -10.53 6.63
CA THR A 520 6.05 -9.35 5.82
C THR A 520 6.84 -8.19 6.42
N ARG A 521 7.55 -7.46 5.57
CA ARG A 521 8.21 -6.19 5.90
C ARG A 521 7.84 -5.16 4.87
N ILE A 522 7.15 -4.12 5.29
CA ILE A 522 6.74 -2.99 4.44
C ILE A 522 7.39 -1.71 4.95
N LEU A 523 8.11 -1.03 4.06
CA LEU A 523 8.67 0.30 4.28
C LEU A 523 8.01 1.27 3.28
N ILE A 524 7.35 2.30 3.79
CA ILE A 524 6.78 3.40 2.98
C ILE A 524 7.32 4.70 3.54
N HIS A 525 8.28 5.33 2.87
CA HIS A 525 8.92 6.51 3.43
C HIS A 525 9.41 7.57 2.46
N HIS A 526 9.49 8.82 2.91
CA HIS A 526 9.98 9.93 2.09
C HIS A 526 9.16 10.12 0.80
N ASN A 527 7.87 9.77 0.80
CA ASN A 527 6.97 10.00 -0.33
C ASN A 527 6.18 11.29 -0.13
N LYS A 528 5.77 11.92 -1.23
CA LYS A 528 4.83 13.04 -1.25
C LYS A 528 3.64 12.68 -2.12
N VAL A 529 2.45 12.70 -1.52
CA VAL A 529 1.17 12.52 -2.21
C VAL A 529 0.33 13.76 -1.98
N THR A 530 -0.03 14.48 -3.05
CA THR A 530 -0.87 15.68 -2.97
C THR A 530 -2.07 15.60 -3.91
N ASP A 531 -3.18 16.21 -3.49
CA ASP A 531 -4.42 16.29 -4.27
C ASP A 531 -4.89 14.90 -4.78
N SER A 532 -4.91 13.91 -3.88
CA SER A 532 -5.40 12.56 -4.18
C SER A 532 -6.93 12.44 -4.04
N LEU A 533 -7.50 11.31 -4.47
CA LEU A 533 -8.93 11.00 -4.30
C LEU A 533 -9.86 11.99 -5.01
N LEU A 534 -9.46 12.53 -6.17
CA LEU A 534 -10.28 13.50 -6.89
C LEU A 534 -11.58 12.89 -7.45
N ASN A 535 -11.62 11.57 -7.65
CA ASN A 535 -12.74 10.89 -8.30
C ASN A 535 -13.47 9.86 -7.42
N THR A 536 -12.88 9.47 -6.30
CA THR A 536 -13.39 8.41 -5.41
C THR A 536 -13.26 8.82 -3.96
N ASN A 537 -14.01 8.19 -3.08
CA ASN A 537 -13.92 8.39 -1.63
C ASN A 537 -13.65 7.04 -0.94
N ASP A 538 -13.53 7.05 0.39
CA ASP A 538 -13.23 5.89 1.24
C ASP A 538 -11.86 5.24 0.96
N TRP A 539 -10.84 6.07 0.76
CA TRP A 539 -9.47 5.65 0.49
C TRP A 539 -8.47 6.62 1.15
N GLY A 540 -7.19 6.25 1.14
CA GLY A 540 -6.08 7.09 1.61
C GLY A 540 -5.28 7.76 0.49
N GLY A 541 -4.64 8.89 0.78
CA GLY A 541 -3.51 9.34 -0.03
C GLY A 541 -2.38 8.31 0.01
N ILE A 542 -2.05 7.86 1.22
CA ILE A 542 -1.17 6.71 1.48
C ILE A 542 -1.94 5.70 2.32
N GLU A 543 -1.98 4.45 1.87
CA GLU A 543 -2.88 3.43 2.38
C GLU A 543 -2.20 2.07 2.52
N THR A 544 -2.48 1.38 3.63
CA THR A 544 -1.98 0.05 3.93
C THR A 544 -3.12 -0.90 4.28
N TRP A 545 -2.99 -2.14 3.81
CA TRP A 545 -3.99 -3.17 4.01
C TRP A 545 -3.41 -4.47 4.59
N GLN A 546 -4.23 -5.15 5.40
CA GLN A 546 -3.97 -6.49 5.94
C GLN A 546 -2.74 -6.54 6.88
N GLY A 547 -2.08 -7.70 6.96
CA GLY A 547 -1.08 -8.00 7.97
C GLY A 547 0.25 -7.32 7.70
N GLY A 548 0.74 -6.58 8.69
CA GLY A 548 2.10 -6.05 8.76
C GLY A 548 3.14 -7.11 9.20
N THR A 549 4.38 -6.72 9.47
CA THR A 549 4.74 -5.39 9.97
C THR A 549 4.99 -4.36 8.87
N ALA A 550 4.32 -3.21 8.98
CA ALA A 550 4.50 -2.05 8.12
C ALA A 550 5.02 -0.83 8.90
N TYR A 551 5.98 -0.12 8.33
CA TYR A 551 6.52 1.14 8.82
C TYR A 551 6.29 2.22 7.78
N VAL A 552 5.46 3.20 8.13
CA VAL A 552 5.08 4.33 7.27
C VAL A 552 5.63 5.60 7.92
N PHE A 553 6.69 6.17 7.35
CA PHE A 553 7.38 7.28 8.02
C PHE A 553 7.96 8.35 7.11
N ASN A 554 8.13 9.56 7.62
CA ASN A 554 8.69 10.69 6.88
C ASN A 554 7.96 10.93 5.54
N ASN A 555 6.64 10.70 5.46
CA ASN A 555 5.85 10.98 4.26
C ASN A 555 5.06 12.29 4.40
N ILE A 556 4.65 12.85 3.26
CA ILE A 556 3.70 13.95 3.14
C ILE A 556 2.45 13.43 2.44
N SER A 557 1.29 13.61 3.06
CA SER A 557 -0.01 13.37 2.44
C SER A 557 -0.88 14.61 2.60
N GLY A 558 -1.05 15.35 1.49
CA GLY A 558 -1.59 16.70 1.45
C GLY A 558 -2.89 16.80 0.64
N ASN A 559 -3.88 17.50 1.19
CA ASN A 559 -5.21 17.65 0.62
C ASN A 559 -5.82 16.35 0.07
N PRO A 560 -5.97 15.28 0.88
CA PRO A 560 -6.70 14.11 0.45
C PRO A 560 -8.16 14.50 0.17
N GLY A 561 -8.59 14.35 -1.08
CA GLY A 561 -9.91 14.75 -1.58
C GLY A 561 -11.04 13.87 -1.04
N GLY A 562 -11.65 13.08 -1.90
CA GLY A 562 -12.84 12.29 -1.57
C GLY A 562 -14.09 13.16 -1.46
N TYR A 563 -14.27 14.11 -2.38
CA TYR A 563 -15.44 14.99 -2.38
C TYR A 563 -16.72 14.20 -2.59
N TRP A 564 -17.44 13.99 -1.49
CA TRP A 564 -18.63 13.17 -1.42
C TRP A 564 -19.85 14.02 -1.79
N HIS A 565 -19.86 14.49 -3.03
CA HIS A 565 -20.76 15.54 -3.53
C HIS A 565 -22.24 15.30 -3.17
N ARG A 566 -22.76 14.11 -3.48
CA ARG A 566 -24.13 13.73 -3.09
C ARG A 566 -24.39 13.96 -1.59
N ASN A 567 -23.48 13.48 -0.76
CA ASN A 567 -23.62 13.50 0.68
C ASN A 567 -23.57 14.94 1.22
N HIS A 568 -22.68 15.75 0.65
CA HIS A 568 -22.59 17.17 0.89
C HIS A 568 -23.89 17.90 0.53
N MET A 569 -24.35 17.76 -0.73
CA MET A 569 -25.56 18.43 -1.23
C MET A 569 -26.81 18.07 -0.44
N ASN A 570 -26.95 16.79 -0.08
CA ASN A 570 -28.08 16.34 0.75
C ASN A 570 -28.05 16.92 2.18
N ARG A 571 -26.90 17.39 2.67
CA ARG A 571 -26.75 17.95 4.02
C ARG A 571 -26.49 19.46 4.06
N LEU A 572 -26.44 20.14 2.90
CA LEU A 572 -26.26 21.59 2.83
C LEU A 572 -27.37 22.40 3.52
N HIS A 573 -28.56 21.82 3.68
CA HIS A 573 -29.66 22.46 4.39
C HIS A 573 -29.52 22.37 5.92
N LEU A 574 -28.65 21.49 6.43
CA LEU A 574 -28.40 21.36 7.85
C LEU A 574 -27.64 22.60 8.37
N PRO A 575 -27.96 23.08 9.58
CA PRO A 575 -27.16 24.06 10.29
C PRO A 575 -25.69 23.63 10.41
N ALA A 576 -24.77 24.60 10.52
CA ALA A 576 -23.32 24.31 10.54
C ALA A 576 -22.94 23.38 11.71
N GLU A 577 -23.60 23.53 12.86
CA GLU A 577 -23.42 22.73 14.06
C GLU A 577 -23.80 21.26 13.89
N GLU A 578 -24.69 20.92 12.95
CA GLU A 578 -25.11 19.54 12.66
C GLU A 578 -24.23 18.85 11.61
N ARG A 579 -23.33 19.60 10.95
CA ARG A 579 -22.38 19.03 9.98
C ARG A 579 -21.18 18.45 10.72
N GLY A 580 -20.77 17.24 10.36
CA GLY A 580 -19.55 16.60 10.86
C GLY A 580 -18.46 16.43 9.82
N HIS A 581 -17.34 15.85 10.24
CA HIS A 581 -16.14 15.56 9.43
C HIS A 581 -16.38 14.65 8.20
N THR A 582 -17.54 13.99 8.10
CA THR A 582 -17.94 13.14 6.97
C THR A 582 -19.03 13.77 6.10
N THR A 583 -19.31 15.06 6.27
CA THR A 583 -20.35 15.77 5.49
C THR A 583 -19.91 16.06 4.06
N ALA A 584 -18.79 16.75 3.88
CA ALA A 584 -18.35 17.24 2.58
C ALA A 584 -17.43 16.25 1.85
N ARG A 585 -16.43 15.73 2.57
CA ARG A 585 -15.44 14.79 2.05
C ARG A 585 -15.44 13.49 2.86
N PHE A 586 -14.93 12.44 2.24
CA PHE A 586 -14.69 11.14 2.85
C PHE A 586 -13.41 10.54 2.28
N GLY A 587 -12.30 11.24 2.48
CA GLY A 587 -10.97 10.81 2.06
C GLY A 587 -9.95 11.08 3.16
N PHE A 588 -8.88 10.29 3.20
CA PHE A 588 -7.95 10.26 4.34
C PHE A 588 -6.52 10.51 3.90
N ALA A 589 -5.69 11.12 4.76
CA ALA A 589 -4.28 11.32 4.41
C ALA A 589 -3.52 9.98 4.49
N TYR A 590 -3.73 9.26 5.60
CA TYR A 590 -3.21 7.94 5.91
C TYR A 590 -4.37 7.00 6.27
N TYR A 591 -4.54 5.92 5.52
CA TYR A 591 -5.61 4.95 5.74
C TYR A 591 -5.04 3.55 6.06
N MET A 592 -5.52 2.98 7.16
CA MET A 592 -5.16 1.70 7.73
C MET A 592 -6.39 0.75 7.71
N ASP A 593 -6.63 0.03 6.62
CA ASP A 593 -7.75 -0.93 6.52
C ASP A 593 -7.29 -2.36 6.79
N ALA A 594 -7.89 -2.98 7.78
CA ALA A 594 -7.45 -4.27 8.27
C ALA A 594 -5.96 -4.23 8.63
N ALA A 595 -5.52 -3.10 9.19
CA ALA A 595 -4.13 -2.87 9.53
C ALA A 595 -3.79 -3.57 10.84
N PHE A 596 -2.93 -4.58 10.74
CA PHE A 596 -2.47 -5.32 11.90
C PHE A 596 -0.97 -5.17 12.08
N LYS A 597 -0.54 -4.67 13.25
CA LYS A 597 0.87 -4.43 13.60
C LYS A 597 1.56 -3.45 12.64
N GLN A 598 1.21 -2.18 12.73
CA GLN A 598 1.78 -1.12 11.88
C GLN A 598 2.24 0.09 12.67
N ALA A 599 3.19 0.85 12.13
CA ALA A 599 3.70 2.06 12.75
C ALA A 599 3.72 3.23 11.75
N TYR A 600 3.12 4.35 12.14
CA TYR A 600 3.04 5.60 11.40
C TYR A 600 3.73 6.68 12.21
N PHE A 601 4.90 7.14 11.76
CA PHE A 601 5.66 8.12 12.53
C PHE A 601 6.40 9.15 11.69
N ASN A 602 6.64 10.30 12.30
CA ASN A 602 7.28 11.43 11.63
C ASN A 602 6.60 11.79 10.29
N ASN A 603 5.30 11.53 10.11
CA ASN A 603 4.61 11.90 8.89
C ASN A 603 4.00 13.31 9.02
N ILE A 604 3.85 13.96 7.88
CA ILE A 604 3.15 15.24 7.76
C ILE A 604 1.85 15.00 7.00
N ALA A 605 0.74 15.50 7.55
CA ALA A 605 -0.55 15.56 6.90
C ALA A 605 -1.07 17.00 6.92
N TRP A 606 -1.62 17.48 5.79
CA TRP A 606 -2.28 18.77 5.76
C TRP A 606 -3.55 18.75 4.91
N GLY A 607 -4.55 19.54 5.32
CA GLY A 607 -5.78 19.77 4.58
C GLY A 607 -5.97 21.23 4.18
N LYS A 608 -6.95 21.49 3.31
CA LYS A 608 -7.36 22.82 2.86
C LYS A 608 -8.36 23.50 3.80
N SER A 609 -9.12 22.74 4.60
CA SER A 609 -10.09 23.30 5.55
C SER A 609 -10.40 22.33 6.69
N SER A 610 -10.51 22.86 7.92
CA SER A 610 -11.10 22.19 9.09
C SER A 610 -12.56 22.61 9.32
N ASP A 611 -13.03 23.68 8.66
CA ASP A 611 -14.40 24.18 8.73
C ASP A 611 -15.39 23.18 8.10
N LEU A 612 -16.28 22.65 8.94
CA LEU A 612 -17.27 21.61 8.61
C LEU A 612 -18.36 22.08 7.64
N SER A 613 -18.47 23.39 7.42
CA SER A 613 -19.38 23.97 6.42
C SER A 613 -18.75 24.03 5.03
N SER A 614 -17.43 23.92 4.94
CA SER A 614 -16.67 24.01 3.68
C SER A 614 -16.75 22.72 2.86
N PRO A 615 -16.90 22.81 1.52
CA PRO A 615 -16.74 21.63 0.65
C PRO A 615 -15.30 21.08 0.65
N LEU A 616 -14.34 21.85 1.17
CA LEU A 616 -12.93 21.49 1.27
C LEU A 616 -12.56 20.87 2.63
N ALA A 617 -13.53 20.62 3.52
CA ALA A 617 -13.28 20.03 4.82
C ALA A 617 -12.66 18.62 4.68
N ASN A 618 -11.35 18.47 4.85
CA ASN A 618 -10.67 17.17 4.74
C ASN A 618 -11.02 16.31 5.96
N THR A 619 -11.40 15.05 5.76
CA THR A 619 -12.05 14.23 6.80
C THR A 619 -11.16 13.98 8.02
N THR A 620 -10.01 13.33 7.84
CA THR A 620 -9.06 13.02 8.92
C THR A 620 -7.68 12.68 8.34
N PRO A 621 -6.58 13.01 9.01
CA PRO A 621 -5.26 12.56 8.61
C PRO A 621 -5.08 11.06 8.85
N PHE A 622 -5.59 10.50 9.96
CA PHE A 622 -5.45 9.07 10.28
C PHE A 622 -6.82 8.41 10.37
N MET A 623 -7.01 7.36 9.56
CA MET A 623 -8.21 6.54 9.54
C MET A 623 -7.82 5.07 9.74
N GLU A 624 -8.51 4.37 10.64
CA GLU A 624 -8.36 2.92 10.86
C GLU A 624 -9.70 2.22 10.74
N ILE A 625 -9.71 1.03 10.12
CA ILE A 625 -10.86 0.12 10.13
C ILE A 625 -10.40 -1.32 10.38
N ILE A 626 -11.06 -2.04 11.29
CA ILE A 626 -10.84 -3.47 11.58
C ILE A 626 -9.34 -3.80 11.83
N GLY A 627 -8.67 -3.09 12.75
CA GLY A 627 -7.23 -3.23 12.96
C GLY A 627 -6.80 -3.12 14.42
N PHE A 628 -5.56 -3.54 14.71
CA PHE A 628 -4.93 -3.43 16.04
C PHE A 628 -3.41 -3.52 15.99
N GLN A 629 -2.76 -3.18 17.11
CA GLN A 629 -1.30 -3.08 17.21
C GLN A 629 -0.73 -1.96 16.31
N ASN A 630 -1.50 -0.89 16.13
CA ASN A 630 -1.08 0.26 15.34
C ASN A 630 -0.52 1.37 16.23
N ALA A 631 0.65 1.91 15.90
CA ALA A 631 1.26 3.03 16.61
C ALA A 631 1.33 4.25 15.69
N VAL A 632 0.67 5.34 16.07
CA VAL A 632 0.70 6.64 15.39
C VAL A 632 1.46 7.61 16.28
N PHE A 633 2.70 7.95 15.94
CA PHE A 633 3.52 8.77 16.83
C PHE A 633 4.43 9.81 16.16
N ASN A 634 4.61 10.94 16.83
CA ASN A 634 5.40 12.07 16.35
C ASN A 634 5.06 12.51 14.92
N ASN A 635 3.79 12.49 14.56
CA ASN A 635 3.30 13.02 13.30
C ASN A 635 2.83 14.47 13.48
N THR A 636 2.80 15.24 12.39
CA THR A 636 2.23 16.59 12.35
C THR A 636 1.00 16.59 11.45
N ALA A 637 -0.16 16.95 12.01
CA ALA A 637 -1.41 17.10 11.27
C ALA A 637 -1.92 18.54 11.35
N PHE A 638 -2.19 19.13 10.20
CA PHE A 638 -2.70 20.51 10.08
C PHE A 638 -4.01 20.56 9.30
N ARG A 639 -5.02 21.22 9.87
CA ARG A 639 -6.27 21.62 9.18
C ARG A 639 -7.09 20.44 8.65
N PHE A 640 -7.64 19.66 9.57
CA PHE A 640 -8.57 18.57 9.27
C PHE A 640 -9.87 18.71 10.05
N ALA A 641 -10.94 18.15 9.50
CA ALA A 641 -12.22 18.09 10.18
C ALA A 641 -12.19 17.14 11.38
N ALA A 642 -11.36 16.10 11.40
CA ALA A 642 -11.09 15.29 12.60
C ALA A 642 -9.60 14.97 12.71
N GLY A 643 -9.11 14.69 13.92
CA GLY A 643 -7.72 14.32 14.19
C GLY A 643 -7.44 12.86 13.85
N SER A 644 -8.13 11.92 14.47
CA SER A 644 -8.08 10.51 14.05
C SER A 644 -9.43 9.85 14.18
N ARG A 645 -9.67 8.86 13.32
CA ARG A 645 -10.93 8.12 13.25
C ARG A 645 -10.64 6.62 13.26
N ARG A 646 -11.38 5.88 14.07
CA ARG A 646 -11.35 4.42 14.07
C ARG A 646 -12.75 3.83 13.93
N GLN A 647 -12.87 2.89 13.01
CA GLN A 647 -14.02 2.01 12.83
C GLN A 647 -13.66 0.61 13.36
N ALA A 648 -14.59 -0.04 14.05
CA ALA A 648 -14.33 -1.29 14.78
C ALA A 648 -13.14 -1.20 15.79
N PRO A 649 -13.22 -0.32 16.81
CA PRO A 649 -12.11 -0.05 17.73
C PRO A 649 -11.89 -1.12 18.84
N GLN A 650 -12.77 -2.12 18.98
CA GLN A 650 -12.77 -3.17 20.01
C GLN A 650 -11.41 -3.84 20.26
N PRO A 651 -10.66 -4.24 19.21
CA PRO A 651 -9.43 -5.00 19.38
C PRO A 651 -8.36 -4.32 20.26
N GLY A 652 -8.45 -2.99 20.46
CA GLY A 652 -7.49 -2.20 21.25
C GLY A 652 -6.08 -2.24 20.68
N ARG A 653 -5.05 -2.04 21.54
CA ARG A 653 -3.62 -2.10 21.20
C ARG A 653 -3.16 -1.01 20.23
N ASN A 654 -3.69 0.20 20.35
CA ASN A 654 -3.27 1.31 19.49
C ASN A 654 -2.74 2.46 20.32
N TYR A 655 -1.70 3.08 19.80
CA TYR A 655 -0.94 4.12 20.50
C TYR A 655 -0.97 5.41 19.69
N TYR A 656 -1.27 6.51 20.36
CA TYR A 656 -1.22 7.86 19.78
C TYR A 656 -0.28 8.71 20.63
N LEU A 657 0.97 8.86 20.20
CA LEU A 657 2.05 9.34 21.06
C LEU A 657 2.79 10.52 20.42
N GLY A 658 2.99 11.64 21.10
CA GLY A 658 3.91 12.67 20.59
C GLY A 658 3.44 13.44 19.35
N ASN A 659 2.17 13.33 18.93
CA ASN A 659 1.68 13.96 17.69
C ASN A 659 1.28 15.42 17.91
N LEU A 660 1.41 16.24 16.85
CA LEU A 660 0.88 17.60 16.79
C LEU A 660 -0.44 17.61 16.02
N TRP A 661 -1.48 18.16 16.65
CA TRP A 661 -2.81 18.32 16.09
C TRP A 661 -3.12 19.82 16.04
N VAL A 662 -3.06 20.40 14.84
CA VAL A 662 -3.18 21.85 14.65
C VAL A 662 -4.40 22.16 13.79
N ASP A 663 -5.33 22.94 14.33
CA ASP A 663 -6.57 23.35 13.64
C ASP A 663 -7.45 22.16 13.25
N THR A 664 -8.17 21.61 14.24
CA THR A 664 -9.09 20.48 14.04
C THR A 664 -10.54 20.92 14.28
N GLY A 665 -11.49 20.50 13.44
CA GLY A 665 -12.87 21.02 13.49
C GLY A 665 -13.84 20.27 14.42
N ASP A 666 -14.08 18.98 14.17
CA ASP A 666 -15.16 18.16 14.72
C ASP A 666 -14.73 17.32 15.92
N TRP A 667 -13.76 16.41 15.72
CA TRP A 667 -13.25 15.49 16.75
C TRP A 667 -11.73 15.49 16.79
N ILE A 668 -11.11 15.43 17.98
CA ILE A 668 -9.71 15.02 18.06
C ILE A 668 -9.59 13.50 17.88
N PHE A 669 -10.22 12.70 18.75
CA PHE A 669 -10.18 11.23 18.71
C PHE A 669 -11.57 10.61 18.54
N HIS A 670 -11.96 10.28 17.30
CA HIS A 670 -13.21 9.57 17.00
C HIS A 670 -12.97 8.06 16.96
N HIS A 671 -12.76 7.45 18.13
CA HIS A 671 -12.31 6.06 18.32
C HIS A 671 -13.38 5.13 18.90
N GLY A 672 -14.64 5.46 18.67
CA GLY A 672 -15.80 4.80 19.20
C GLY A 672 -17.02 5.34 18.49
N ARG A 673 -18.16 4.67 18.65
CA ARG A 673 -19.40 5.12 18.03
C ARG A 673 -20.19 6.00 19.00
N PRO A 674 -20.44 7.29 18.72
CA PRO A 674 -21.26 8.12 19.58
C PRO A 674 -22.67 7.55 19.77
N ARG A 675 -23.19 7.64 20.99
CA ARG A 675 -24.48 7.01 21.38
C ARG A 675 -25.68 7.54 20.61
N ASP A 676 -25.70 8.84 20.36
CA ASP A 676 -26.88 9.57 19.86
C ASP A 676 -26.81 9.79 18.34
N ASP A 677 -25.80 9.26 17.67
CA ASP A 677 -25.58 9.46 16.24
C ASP A 677 -26.29 8.40 15.41
N ALA A 678 -26.83 8.83 14.27
CA ALA A 678 -27.30 7.92 13.24
C ALA A 678 -26.15 7.00 12.80
N LEU A 679 -26.50 5.78 12.38
CA LEU A 679 -25.54 4.82 11.82
C LEU A 679 -24.79 5.46 10.64
N PRO A 680 -23.44 5.44 10.62
CA PRO A 680 -22.68 5.89 9.46
C PRO A 680 -22.99 5.01 8.24
N ALA A 681 -22.87 5.56 7.04
CA ALA A 681 -23.25 4.87 5.81
C ALA A 681 -22.44 3.58 5.53
N ASN A 682 -21.23 3.47 6.09
CA ASN A 682 -20.34 2.31 5.99
C ASN A 682 -20.32 1.44 7.25
N VAL A 683 -21.33 1.53 8.12
CA VAL A 683 -21.40 0.68 9.33
C VAL A 683 -21.40 -0.82 9.01
N ALA A 684 -21.88 -1.21 7.82
CA ALA A 684 -21.88 -2.60 7.37
C ALA A 684 -20.46 -3.16 7.25
N ASP A 685 -19.48 -2.32 6.89
CA ASP A 685 -18.09 -2.72 6.70
C ASP A 685 -17.38 -3.01 8.03
N GLU A 686 -17.92 -2.50 9.14
CA GLU A 686 -17.37 -2.65 10.49
C GLU A 686 -17.63 -4.06 11.09
N GLY A 687 -18.60 -4.80 10.55
CA GLY A 687 -19.07 -6.06 11.12
C GLY A 687 -19.78 -5.91 12.48
N VAL A 688 -20.10 -7.03 13.14
CA VAL A 688 -20.72 -7.02 14.47
C VAL A 688 -19.72 -6.49 15.49
N GLN A 689 -20.08 -5.36 16.11
CA GLN A 689 -19.27 -4.69 17.12
C GLN A 689 -19.41 -5.43 18.47
N ASP A 690 -18.30 -5.96 19.00
CA ASP A 690 -18.26 -6.51 20.35
C ASP A 690 -18.45 -5.41 21.41
N SER A 691 -19.08 -5.76 22.54
CA SER A 691 -19.18 -4.87 23.71
C SER A 691 -17.92 -4.87 24.57
N VAL A 692 -16.98 -5.79 24.31
CA VAL A 692 -15.72 -5.95 25.05
C VAL A 692 -14.59 -5.25 24.29
N TYR A 693 -14.13 -4.14 24.83
CA TYR A 693 -13.01 -3.37 24.29
C TYR A 693 -11.76 -3.60 25.13
N GLN A 694 -10.60 -3.77 24.48
CA GLN A 694 -9.30 -3.96 25.15
C GLN A 694 -8.66 -2.61 25.53
N TYR A 695 -9.29 -1.87 26.46
CA TYR A 695 -8.84 -0.52 26.85
C TYR A 695 -7.45 -0.53 27.49
N GLU A 696 -7.12 -1.56 28.27
CA GLU A 696 -5.85 -1.70 29.01
C GLU A 696 -4.61 -1.86 28.11
N GLN A 697 -4.83 -1.92 26.79
CA GLN A 697 -3.79 -1.98 25.78
C GLN A 697 -3.76 -0.72 24.91
N MET A 698 -4.55 0.31 25.21
CA MET A 698 -4.50 1.60 24.50
C MET A 698 -3.55 2.57 25.21
N ALA A 699 -2.95 3.48 24.44
CA ALA A 699 -2.10 4.54 24.99
C ALA A 699 -2.28 5.87 24.25
N TYR A 700 -2.40 6.95 25.02
CA TYR A 700 -2.38 8.33 24.53
C TYR A 700 -1.43 9.12 25.42
N ALA A 701 -0.38 9.70 24.85
CA ALA A 701 0.66 10.37 25.63
C ALA A 701 1.38 11.43 24.79
N LEU A 702 1.93 12.45 25.44
CA LEU A 702 2.85 13.40 24.81
C LEU A 702 2.31 14.13 23.55
N ASN A 703 1.00 14.13 23.29
CA ASN A 703 0.44 14.86 22.15
C ASN A 703 0.29 16.36 22.46
N PHE A 704 0.26 17.21 21.44
CA PHE A 704 -0.02 18.64 21.60
C PHE A 704 -1.13 19.09 20.66
N PHE A 705 -2.04 19.92 21.17
CA PHE A 705 -3.25 20.35 20.47
C PHE A 705 -3.32 21.87 20.42
N GLU A 706 -3.31 22.46 19.21
CA GLU A 706 -3.57 23.88 18.98
C GLU A 706 -4.92 24.03 18.27
N LYS A 707 -5.78 24.92 18.78
CA LYS A 707 -7.17 25.11 18.28
C LYS A 707 -7.90 23.75 18.16
N PRO A 708 -8.11 23.07 19.30
CA PRO A 708 -8.68 21.73 19.29
C PRO A 708 -10.12 21.75 18.77
N ALA A 709 -10.57 20.58 18.36
CA ALA A 709 -11.90 20.34 17.84
C ALA A 709 -13.01 20.59 18.86
N ARG A 710 -14.26 20.69 18.37
CA ARG A 710 -15.44 20.87 19.21
C ARG A 710 -15.61 19.76 20.25
N GLU A 711 -15.28 18.52 19.89
CA GLU A 711 -15.30 17.35 20.76
C GLU A 711 -13.89 16.77 20.89
N PHE A 712 -13.50 16.36 22.10
CA PHE A 712 -12.16 15.82 22.31
C PHE A 712 -12.09 14.34 21.94
N ALA A 713 -12.96 13.49 22.51
CA ALA A 713 -12.88 12.06 22.25
C ALA A 713 -14.22 11.31 22.38
N VAL A 714 -14.32 10.22 21.64
CA VAL A 714 -15.24 9.10 21.90
C VAL A 714 -14.44 7.82 21.70
N PHE A 715 -14.42 6.93 22.68
CA PHE A 715 -13.63 5.69 22.59
C PHE A 715 -14.25 4.50 23.33
N GLU A 716 -15.16 4.77 24.26
CA GLU A 716 -15.87 3.74 25.00
C GLU A 716 -16.99 3.13 24.17
N HIS A 717 -17.22 1.83 24.36
CA HIS A 717 -18.36 1.10 23.78
C HIS A 717 -19.74 1.72 24.10
N THR A 718 -19.83 2.53 25.16
CA THR A 718 -21.06 3.25 25.56
C THR A 718 -21.41 4.38 24.59
N GLY A 719 -20.46 4.82 23.78
CA GLY A 719 -20.59 5.98 22.90
C GLY A 719 -20.63 7.31 23.63
N TYR A 720 -20.13 7.38 24.87
CA TYR A 720 -20.06 8.62 25.62
C TYR A 720 -19.05 9.60 24.99
N ARG A 721 -19.44 10.89 24.97
CA ARG A 721 -18.66 11.98 24.37
C ARG A 721 -17.86 12.71 25.44
N HIS A 722 -16.56 12.82 25.25
CA HIS A 722 -15.66 13.59 26.11
C HIS A 722 -15.34 14.93 25.44
N GLY A 723 -15.97 16.00 25.92
CA GLY A 723 -15.76 17.34 25.37
C GLY A 723 -14.47 18.04 25.81
N SER A 724 -13.68 17.45 26.71
CA SER A 724 -12.42 18.04 27.19
C SER A 724 -11.33 16.99 27.41
N ILE A 725 -10.07 17.44 27.39
CA ILE A 725 -8.92 16.58 27.65
C ILE A 725 -8.99 15.93 29.05
N ASP A 726 -9.40 16.66 30.08
CA ASP A 726 -9.44 16.13 31.45
C ASP A 726 -10.52 15.05 31.62
N SER A 727 -11.68 15.23 30.99
CA SER A 727 -12.73 14.21 30.92
C SER A 727 -12.22 12.93 30.26
N PHE A 728 -11.42 13.05 29.21
CA PHE A 728 -10.84 11.92 28.51
C PHE A 728 -9.73 11.22 29.32
N ARG A 729 -8.84 11.99 29.98
CA ARG A 729 -7.81 11.44 30.89
C ARG A 729 -8.43 10.61 32.00
N GLU A 730 -9.44 11.15 32.67
CA GLU A 730 -10.13 10.45 33.74
C GLU A 730 -10.78 9.15 33.25
N ALA A 731 -11.36 9.17 32.04
CA ALA A 731 -11.92 7.96 31.44
C ALA A 731 -10.85 6.90 31.14
N LEU A 732 -9.70 7.29 30.58
CA LEU A 732 -8.58 6.37 30.35
C LEU A 732 -8.07 5.75 31.66
N ARG A 733 -7.93 6.57 32.71
CA ARG A 733 -7.53 6.13 34.05
C ARG A 733 -8.50 5.11 34.64
N ILE A 734 -9.81 5.38 34.57
CA ILE A 734 -10.87 4.46 35.05
C ILE A 734 -10.84 3.14 34.28
N ARG A 735 -10.54 3.16 32.98
CA ARG A 735 -10.48 1.95 32.14
C ARG A 735 -9.15 1.20 32.25
N GLY A 736 -8.14 1.80 32.88
CA GLY A 736 -6.82 1.20 33.09
C GLY A 736 -6.00 1.12 31.81
N ALA A 737 -6.12 2.13 30.93
CA ALA A 737 -5.23 2.28 29.77
C ALA A 737 -3.75 2.29 30.20
N LEU A 738 -2.81 1.98 29.30
CA LEU A 738 -1.37 1.92 29.65
C LEU A 738 -0.85 3.23 30.25
N THR A 739 -1.42 4.34 29.78
CA THR A 739 -1.18 5.70 30.28
C THR A 739 -2.42 6.56 30.04
N ASP A 740 -2.67 7.48 30.95
CA ASP A 740 -3.75 8.47 30.94
C ASP A 740 -3.22 9.90 30.69
N GLN A 741 -1.96 10.07 30.30
CA GLN A 741 -1.33 11.39 30.15
C GLN A 741 -1.98 12.24 29.03
N VAL A 742 -2.34 11.62 27.90
CA VAL A 742 -2.90 12.20 26.67
C VAL A 742 -1.98 13.22 25.99
N GLY A 743 -1.71 14.37 26.61
CA GLY A 743 -1.02 15.49 26.00
C GLY A 743 -1.38 16.87 26.58
N GLU A 744 -1.10 17.95 25.88
CA GLU A 744 -1.41 19.34 26.31
C GLU A 744 -2.20 20.10 25.24
N VAL A 745 -3.26 20.80 25.66
CA VAL A 745 -3.96 21.78 24.82
C VAL A 745 -3.30 23.14 25.05
N VAL A 746 -2.89 23.81 23.98
CA VAL A 746 -2.10 25.04 24.04
C VAL A 746 -2.82 26.21 23.35
N ASP A 747 -2.57 27.42 23.83
CA ASP A 747 -3.11 28.69 23.31
C ASP A 747 -2.10 29.51 22.49
N ARG A 748 -0.95 28.90 22.20
CA ARG A 748 0.17 29.47 21.44
C ARG A 748 0.51 28.61 20.23
N PRO A 749 1.17 29.17 19.19
CA PRO A 749 1.54 28.42 18.00
C PRO A 749 2.43 27.22 18.31
N LEU A 750 2.07 26.04 17.79
CA LEU A 750 2.95 24.87 17.82
C LEU A 750 3.99 24.91 16.69
N LEU A 751 3.62 25.50 15.54
CA LEU A 751 4.37 25.51 14.29
C LEU A 751 4.74 26.94 13.87
N ARG A 752 5.81 27.10 13.07
CA ARG A 752 6.30 28.42 12.63
C ARG A 752 5.34 29.13 11.67
N ASP A 753 4.93 28.46 10.59
CA ASP A 753 3.99 28.99 9.60
C ASP A 753 3.31 27.85 8.83
N ALA A 754 2.35 27.19 9.48
CA ALA A 754 1.65 26.05 8.91
C ALA A 754 0.87 26.40 7.62
N GLU A 755 0.43 27.65 7.44
CA GLU A 755 -0.25 28.11 6.22
C GLU A 755 0.68 28.08 5.01
N ALA A 756 1.94 28.45 5.21
CA ALA A 756 2.99 28.36 4.20
C ALA A 756 3.62 26.95 4.11
N HIS A 757 3.04 25.97 4.82
CA HIS A 757 3.57 24.61 4.98
C HIS A 757 4.98 24.55 5.61
N ASP A 758 5.32 25.52 6.47
CA ASP A 758 6.48 25.44 7.37
C ASP A 758 6.07 24.74 8.67
N PHE A 759 6.29 23.44 8.71
CA PHE A 759 5.91 22.55 9.81
C PHE A 759 7.00 22.44 10.89
N ARG A 760 8.01 23.31 10.89
CA ARG A 760 8.99 23.35 11.98
C ARG A 760 8.35 23.86 13.28
N PRO A 761 8.78 23.39 14.46
CA PRO A 761 8.26 23.91 15.72
C PRO A 761 8.57 25.41 15.91
N ALA A 762 7.58 26.17 16.39
CA ALA A 762 7.72 27.59 16.74
C ALA A 762 8.77 27.81 17.86
N ALA A 763 9.30 29.03 17.96
CA ALA A 763 10.39 29.44 18.88
C ALA A 763 10.15 29.06 20.35
N ASP A 764 8.92 29.22 20.81
CA ASP A 764 8.43 28.99 22.17
C ASP A 764 7.44 27.81 22.26
N SER A 765 7.44 26.96 21.22
CA SER A 765 6.56 25.81 21.14
C SER A 765 6.83 24.83 22.29
N PRO A 766 5.80 24.43 23.06
CA PRO A 766 5.93 23.41 24.10
C PRO A 766 6.14 22.00 23.54
N ALA A 767 5.98 21.82 22.22
CA ALA A 767 6.33 20.57 21.55
C ALA A 767 7.84 20.29 21.58
N ARG A 768 8.68 21.31 21.80
CA ARG A 768 10.13 21.14 21.88
C ARG A 768 10.51 20.23 23.05
N ASP A 769 11.36 19.26 22.80
CA ASP A 769 11.77 18.22 23.77
C ASP A 769 10.61 17.38 24.34
N GLY A 770 9.39 17.51 23.80
CA GLY A 770 8.16 16.91 24.32
C GLY A 770 7.70 15.64 23.60
N GLY A 771 8.46 15.14 22.64
CA GLY A 771 8.09 14.02 21.75
C GLY A 771 8.28 12.62 22.36
N ALA A 772 7.67 11.63 21.70
CA ALA A 772 7.64 10.25 22.17
C ALA A 772 8.82 9.43 21.63
N ARG A 773 9.58 8.79 22.52
CA ARG A 773 10.51 7.72 22.17
C ARG A 773 9.74 6.40 22.20
N VAL A 774 9.64 5.73 21.05
CA VAL A 774 8.86 4.48 20.88
C VAL A 774 9.76 3.41 20.30
N PHE A 775 9.85 2.25 20.94
CA PHE A 775 10.63 1.13 20.43
C PHE A 775 9.85 0.32 19.39
N LEU A 776 10.43 0.18 18.20
CA LEU A 776 9.87 -0.59 17.09
C LEU A 776 10.78 -1.78 16.73
N PRO A 777 10.43 -3.01 17.13
CA PRO A 777 11.19 -4.20 16.76
C PRO A 777 11.24 -4.36 15.24
N TRP A 778 12.40 -4.68 14.66
CA TRP A 778 12.51 -5.00 13.22
C TRP A 778 11.87 -6.36 12.94
N PRO A 779 11.08 -6.58 11.87
CA PRO A 779 10.27 -7.78 11.77
C PRO A 779 11.14 -9.01 11.45
N LEU A 780 10.86 -10.11 12.14
CA LEU A 780 11.50 -11.41 11.94
C LEU A 780 10.50 -12.43 11.37
N TYR A 781 11.03 -13.52 10.82
CA TYR A 781 10.27 -14.61 10.22
C TYR A 781 9.58 -15.46 11.28
N ALA A 782 8.29 -15.76 11.10
CA ALA A 782 7.49 -16.66 11.94
C ALA A 782 7.63 -16.35 13.44
N GLN A 783 7.33 -15.12 13.85
CA GLN A 783 7.37 -14.71 15.25
C GLN A 783 6.32 -15.48 16.06
N VAL A 784 6.71 -16.06 17.18
CA VAL A 784 5.84 -16.91 18.04
C VAL A 784 5.68 -16.37 19.46
N GLY A 785 6.31 -15.24 19.76
CA GLY A 785 6.12 -14.48 20.99
C GLY A 785 6.89 -13.17 20.92
N GLU A 786 6.28 -12.07 21.33
CA GLU A 786 6.92 -10.75 21.44
C GLU A 786 6.34 -10.03 22.65
N TRP A 787 7.19 -9.69 23.62
CA TRP A 787 6.77 -9.10 24.88
C TRP A 787 7.55 -7.82 25.15
N HIS A 788 6.80 -6.72 25.27
CA HIS A 788 7.28 -5.45 25.79
C HIS A 788 6.88 -5.39 27.26
N PHE A 789 7.83 -5.19 28.17
CA PHE A 789 7.59 -5.25 29.63
C PHE A 789 6.98 -3.94 30.16
N ARG A 790 5.91 -3.49 29.50
CA ARG A 790 5.13 -2.29 29.85
C ARG A 790 4.19 -2.61 31.00
N LEU A 791 4.08 -1.68 31.95
CA LEU A 791 3.11 -1.82 33.02
C LEU A 791 1.67 -1.87 32.48
N ASN A 792 0.97 -2.93 32.82
CA ASN A 792 -0.47 -3.01 32.70
C ASN A 792 -1.12 -2.45 33.98
N GLN A 793 -1.77 -1.29 33.86
CA GLN A 793 -2.40 -0.57 34.99
C GLN A 793 -3.55 -1.36 35.63
N ARG A 794 -4.20 -2.24 34.87
CA ARG A 794 -5.36 -3.02 35.33
C ARG A 794 -4.95 -4.33 36.01
N ASP A 795 -3.92 -4.97 35.48
CA ASP A 795 -3.37 -6.23 35.98
C ASP A 795 -1.86 -6.29 35.73
N HIS A 796 -1.09 -5.81 36.70
CA HIS A 796 0.38 -5.78 36.62
C HIS A 796 1.02 -7.17 36.56
N THR A 797 0.27 -8.24 36.84
CA THR A 797 0.78 -9.61 36.70
C THR A 797 0.73 -10.09 35.25
N ARG A 798 0.11 -9.36 34.33
CA ARG A 798 -0.06 -9.77 32.94
C ARG A 798 0.78 -8.95 31.98
N VAL A 799 1.71 -9.61 31.30
CA VAL A 799 2.50 -9.03 30.20
C VAL A 799 1.95 -9.51 28.86
N TRP A 800 1.54 -8.55 28.03
CA TRP A 800 0.87 -8.82 26.77
C TRP A 800 1.84 -9.32 25.70
N ASP A 801 1.32 -10.13 24.79
CA ASP A 801 2.06 -10.71 23.67
C ASP A 801 1.61 -10.00 22.39
N GLU A 802 2.60 -9.44 21.70
CA GLU A 802 2.46 -8.60 20.53
C GLU A 802 3.00 -9.25 19.25
N HIS A 803 3.25 -10.57 19.25
CA HIS A 803 3.75 -11.24 18.05
C HIS A 803 2.77 -11.12 16.87
N TRP A 804 3.28 -11.24 15.65
CA TRP A 804 2.44 -11.31 14.47
C TRP A 804 2.97 -12.38 13.52
N ASN A 805 2.11 -13.33 13.20
CA ASN A 805 2.42 -14.46 12.35
C ASN A 805 1.12 -15.01 11.76
N MET A 806 0.85 -14.67 10.49
CA MET A 806 -0.41 -15.01 9.83
C MET A 806 -0.42 -16.47 9.39
N THR A 807 -0.67 -17.37 10.33
CA THR A 807 -0.83 -18.80 10.06
C THR A 807 -2.15 -19.10 9.32
N HIS A 808 -2.35 -20.37 8.93
CA HIS A 808 -3.51 -20.83 8.18
C HIS A 808 -4.86 -20.56 8.87
N TYR A 809 -4.88 -20.47 10.21
CA TYR A 809 -6.09 -20.14 10.98
C TYR A 809 -6.43 -18.64 11.04
N TYR A 810 -5.63 -17.76 10.43
CA TYR A 810 -6.02 -16.38 10.13
C TYR A 810 -6.94 -16.32 8.90
N THR A 811 -8.19 -16.74 9.07
CA THR A 811 -9.16 -16.88 7.98
C THR A 811 -9.99 -15.64 7.69
N ALA A 812 -10.54 -14.93 8.69
CA ALA A 812 -11.38 -13.76 8.49
C ALA A 812 -10.81 -12.55 9.25
N ARG A 813 -10.55 -11.43 8.54
CA ARG A 813 -9.90 -10.23 9.11
C ARG A 813 -10.62 -9.66 10.34
N THR A 814 -11.95 -9.79 10.41
CA THR A 814 -12.77 -9.36 11.56
C THR A 814 -12.60 -10.25 12.80
N GLN A 815 -11.92 -11.39 12.69
CA GLN A 815 -11.73 -12.37 13.77
C GLN A 815 -10.27 -12.49 14.22
N TYR A 816 -9.34 -11.77 13.58
CA TYR A 816 -7.90 -11.91 13.89
C TYR A 816 -7.54 -11.55 15.33
N GLN A 817 -8.33 -10.70 15.98
CA GLN A 817 -8.18 -10.35 17.39
C GLN A 817 -8.35 -11.55 18.35
N HIS A 818 -9.04 -12.61 17.92
CA HIS A 818 -9.30 -13.82 18.71
C HIS A 818 -8.29 -14.94 18.44
N THR A 819 -7.33 -14.71 17.55
CA THR A 819 -6.27 -15.68 17.29
C THR A 819 -5.36 -15.86 18.52
N PRO A 820 -4.75 -17.05 18.70
CA PRO A 820 -3.97 -17.34 19.90
C PRO A 820 -2.88 -16.30 20.20
N ARG A 821 -2.80 -15.91 21.47
CA ARG A 821 -1.74 -15.06 22.03
C ARG A 821 -1.14 -15.76 23.24
N TYR A 822 0.15 -15.54 23.45
CA TYR A 822 0.98 -16.21 24.43
C TYR A 822 1.40 -15.23 25.54
N HIS A 823 0.40 -14.61 26.18
CA HIS A 823 0.64 -13.68 27.28
C HIS A 823 1.42 -14.35 28.41
N LEU A 824 2.31 -13.59 29.04
CA LEU A 824 3.09 -14.05 30.19
C LEU A 824 2.39 -13.64 31.49
N THR A 825 2.43 -14.53 32.47
CA THR A 825 2.00 -14.24 33.84
C THR A 825 3.22 -14.03 34.72
N ALA A 826 3.38 -12.84 35.29
CA ALA A 826 4.39 -12.50 36.25
C ALA A 826 3.99 -13.00 37.65
N VAL A 827 4.96 -13.57 38.36
CA VAL A 827 4.80 -14.21 39.68
C VAL A 827 5.57 -13.40 40.72
N ASN A 828 4.92 -13.12 41.86
CA ASN A 828 5.47 -12.34 42.98
C ASN A 828 5.95 -10.92 42.62
N THR A 829 5.50 -10.38 41.48
CA THR A 829 5.77 -9.00 41.06
C THR A 829 4.70 -8.05 41.56
N THR A 830 5.07 -6.79 41.75
CA THR A 830 4.18 -5.68 42.10
C THR A 830 4.26 -4.57 41.06
N GLU A 831 3.35 -3.61 41.12
CA GLU A 831 3.41 -2.42 40.26
C GLU A 831 4.74 -1.64 40.40
N ALA A 832 5.35 -1.63 41.60
CA ALA A 832 6.62 -0.94 41.87
C ALA A 832 7.84 -1.61 41.23
N ASP A 833 7.70 -2.85 40.76
CA ASP A 833 8.76 -3.57 40.04
C ASP A 833 8.84 -3.15 38.57
N PHE A 834 7.78 -2.53 38.04
CA PHE A 834 7.82 -1.86 36.75
C PHE A 834 8.45 -0.48 36.92
N ILE A 835 9.50 -0.21 36.14
CA ILE A 835 10.31 1.00 36.18
C ILE A 835 10.42 1.63 34.79
N GLU A 836 10.96 2.85 34.73
CA GLU A 836 11.31 3.51 33.47
C GLU A 836 12.40 2.69 32.73
N GLY A 837 12.14 2.38 31.47
CA GLY A 837 13.08 1.69 30.60
C GLY A 837 13.75 2.65 29.60
N PRO A 838 14.82 2.20 28.92
CA PRO A 838 15.47 3.02 27.90
C PRO A 838 14.70 3.06 26.58
N LEU A 839 13.89 2.05 26.30
CA LEU A 839 13.27 1.81 24.98
C LEU A 839 12.07 2.74 24.69
N ASP A 840 11.24 3.00 25.70
CA ASP A 840 10.07 3.88 25.62
C ASP A 840 10.21 5.01 26.67
N ASN A 841 9.64 6.21 26.43
CA ASN A 841 9.61 7.32 27.42
C ASN A 841 8.20 7.74 27.87
N TRP A 842 7.17 7.01 27.44
CA TRP A 842 5.77 7.37 27.62
C TRP A 842 5.02 6.44 28.60
N VAL A 843 5.69 5.38 29.05
CA VAL A 843 5.19 4.39 30.02
C VAL A 843 6.37 3.75 30.75
N ARG A 844 6.14 3.27 31.98
CA ARG A 844 7.06 2.36 32.66
C ARG A 844 7.21 1.07 31.84
N SER A 845 8.33 0.97 31.14
CA SER A 845 8.53 0.02 30.03
C SER A 845 9.53 -1.10 30.33
N ALA A 846 9.88 -1.29 31.60
CA ALA A 846 10.81 -2.33 32.03
C ALA A 846 10.37 -2.97 33.35
N LEU A 847 10.60 -4.27 33.49
CA LEU A 847 10.27 -5.06 34.68
C LEU A 847 11.55 -5.52 35.39
N ARG A 848 11.70 -5.16 36.66
CA ARG A 848 12.78 -5.62 37.55
C ARG A 848 12.37 -6.93 38.24
N LEU A 849 13.28 -7.90 38.25
CA LEU A 849 13.18 -9.17 38.96
C LEU A 849 14.23 -9.23 40.08
N ASN A 850 13.87 -9.80 41.22
CA ASN A 850 14.64 -9.73 42.46
C ASN A 850 15.67 -10.85 42.72
N GLY A 851 15.93 -11.72 41.73
CA GLY A 851 16.88 -12.83 41.89
C GLY A 851 16.47 -13.95 42.85
N ARG A 852 15.23 -13.97 43.38
CA ARG A 852 14.80 -14.94 44.40
C ARG A 852 13.54 -15.72 44.04
N ASP A 853 12.44 -15.01 43.78
CA ASP A 853 11.11 -15.61 43.64
C ASP A 853 10.22 -14.89 42.61
N GLN A 854 10.75 -13.87 41.94
CA GLN A 854 10.10 -13.15 40.85
C GLN A 854 10.51 -13.71 39.49
N TYR A 855 9.52 -14.03 38.66
CA TYR A 855 9.71 -14.56 37.30
C TYR A 855 8.42 -14.42 36.49
N LEU A 856 8.47 -14.74 35.20
CA LEU A 856 7.27 -14.87 34.36
C LEU A 856 7.13 -16.29 33.83
N VAL A 857 5.90 -16.70 33.59
CA VAL A 857 5.56 -18.04 33.11
C VAL A 857 4.50 -18.01 32.02
N LEU A 858 4.67 -18.87 31.03
CA LEU A 858 3.64 -19.29 30.08
C LEU A 858 3.52 -20.82 30.16
N GLN A 859 2.35 -21.30 30.55
CA GLN A 859 2.10 -22.72 30.78
C GLN A 859 2.14 -23.53 29.47
N ASP A 860 2.72 -24.74 29.51
CA ASP A 860 2.73 -25.66 28.36
C ASP A 860 1.33 -26.01 27.88
N GLU A 861 0.38 -26.11 28.83
CA GLU A 861 -1.03 -26.33 28.53
C GLU A 861 -1.59 -25.24 27.60
N THR A 862 -1.23 -23.96 27.83
CA THR A 862 -1.64 -22.85 26.95
C THR A 862 -0.93 -22.91 25.60
N ILE A 863 0.36 -23.24 25.60
CA ILE A 863 1.16 -23.40 24.38
C ILE A 863 0.51 -24.46 23.46
N LYS A 864 0.12 -25.61 24.02
CA LYS A 864 -0.40 -26.76 23.26
C LYS A 864 -1.93 -26.84 23.17
N ALA A 865 -2.67 -25.93 23.81
CA ALA A 865 -4.13 -25.91 23.71
C ALA A 865 -4.57 -25.84 22.24
N PRO A 866 -5.47 -26.72 21.78
CA PRO A 866 -6.00 -26.63 20.41
C PRO A 866 -6.75 -25.31 20.22
N PHE A 867 -6.80 -24.81 18.99
CA PHE A 867 -7.51 -23.58 18.66
C PHE A 867 -8.63 -23.88 17.66
N ALA A 868 -9.87 -23.65 18.08
CA ALA A 868 -11.02 -23.72 17.19
C ALA A 868 -11.14 -22.41 16.38
N TYR A 869 -11.34 -22.54 15.08
CA TYR A 869 -11.53 -21.42 14.17
C TYR A 869 -12.57 -21.75 13.12
N THR A 870 -13.08 -20.72 12.46
CA THR A 870 -14.12 -20.87 11.45
C THR A 870 -13.58 -20.45 10.09
N ARG A 871 -14.07 -21.11 9.04
CA ARG A 871 -13.72 -20.82 7.66
C ARG A 871 -14.99 -20.75 6.82
N GLN A 872 -15.06 -19.78 5.92
CA GLN A 872 -16.07 -19.75 4.87
C GLN A 872 -15.61 -20.61 3.69
N ARG A 873 -16.41 -21.61 3.30
CA ARG A 873 -16.20 -22.42 2.09
C ARG A 873 -17.55 -22.64 1.41
N ASP A 874 -17.64 -22.34 0.12
CA ASP A 874 -18.87 -22.48 -0.68
C ASP A 874 -20.10 -21.79 -0.04
N GLY A 875 -19.90 -20.61 0.54
CA GLY A 875 -20.94 -19.84 1.24
C GLY A 875 -21.40 -20.43 2.57
N ARG A 876 -20.70 -21.44 3.10
CA ARG A 876 -20.96 -22.05 4.41
C ARG A 876 -19.82 -21.85 5.37
N GLN A 877 -20.15 -21.58 6.63
CA GLN A 877 -19.21 -21.55 7.73
C GLN A 877 -18.91 -22.99 8.18
N ILE A 878 -17.64 -23.36 8.19
CA ILE A 878 -17.14 -24.66 8.67
C ILE A 878 -16.30 -24.39 9.92
N GLU A 879 -16.53 -25.17 10.97
CA GLU A 879 -15.70 -25.17 12.18
C GLU A 879 -14.54 -26.15 12.00
N LEU A 880 -13.33 -25.68 12.33
CA LEU A 880 -12.09 -26.41 12.23
C LEU A 880 -11.31 -26.25 13.54
N THR A 881 -10.38 -27.15 13.79
CA THR A 881 -9.50 -27.08 14.96
C THR A 881 -8.07 -27.23 14.48
N ALA A 882 -7.22 -26.25 14.81
CA ALA A 882 -5.78 -26.39 14.69
C ALA A 882 -5.28 -27.10 15.95
N ALA A 883 -4.65 -28.26 15.77
CA ALA A 883 -4.03 -28.99 16.86
C ALA A 883 -2.85 -28.21 17.48
N GLY A 884 -2.49 -28.54 18.72
CA GLY A 884 -1.43 -27.82 19.46
C GLY A 884 -0.07 -27.79 18.76
N ASP A 885 0.27 -28.89 18.07
CA ASP A 885 1.48 -29.08 17.27
C ASP A 885 1.40 -28.46 15.86
N GLU A 886 0.19 -28.26 15.33
CA GLU A 886 -0.06 -27.51 14.10
C GLU A 886 0.05 -25.99 14.29
N LYS A 887 -0.07 -25.50 15.54
CA LYS A 887 0.17 -24.09 15.87
C LYS A 887 1.67 -23.76 15.80
N GLN A 888 1.98 -22.56 15.34
CA GLN A 888 3.32 -22.01 15.46
C GLN A 888 3.48 -21.37 16.85
N THR A 889 4.22 -22.03 17.75
CA THR A 889 4.31 -21.69 19.18
C THR A 889 5.76 -21.55 19.66
N PRO A 890 6.00 -21.05 20.89
CA PRO A 890 7.33 -21.07 21.51
C PRO A 890 7.97 -22.45 21.78
N ASP A 891 7.34 -23.59 21.47
CA ASP A 891 7.89 -24.94 21.74
C ASP A 891 9.05 -25.35 20.78
N MET A 892 9.33 -24.55 19.75
CA MET A 892 10.38 -24.70 18.71
C MET A 892 10.44 -26.00 17.91
N LEU A 893 10.02 -27.15 18.46
CA LEU A 893 10.02 -28.46 17.81
C LEU A 893 11.37 -28.72 17.12
N ASP A 894 11.36 -29.00 15.83
CA ASP A 894 12.55 -29.23 15.02
C ASP A 894 12.98 -28.03 14.16
N HIS A 895 12.38 -26.85 14.37
CA HIS A 895 12.62 -25.65 13.57
C HIS A 895 13.95 -24.95 13.92
N SER A 896 14.52 -24.26 12.93
CA SER A 896 15.43 -23.13 13.17
C SER A 896 14.71 -22.06 13.98
N PHE A 897 15.42 -21.35 14.84
CA PHE A 897 14.81 -20.33 15.69
C PHE A 897 15.80 -19.29 16.18
N LEU A 898 15.24 -18.19 16.67
CA LEU A 898 15.96 -17.09 17.27
C LEU A 898 15.26 -16.64 18.56
N ILE A 899 16.06 -16.36 19.60
CA ILE A 899 15.63 -15.71 20.85
C ILE A 899 16.37 -14.38 20.97
N GLU A 900 15.64 -13.30 21.18
CA GLU A 900 16.15 -11.94 21.31
C GLU A 900 15.71 -11.34 22.64
N VAL A 901 16.63 -10.75 23.39
CA VAL A 901 16.38 -10.16 24.71
C VAL A 901 17.08 -8.82 24.84
N HIS A 902 16.38 -7.81 25.35
CA HIS A 902 16.98 -6.56 25.84
C HIS A 902 16.84 -6.49 27.37
N PHE A 903 17.97 -6.51 28.06
CA PHE A 903 18.02 -6.69 29.50
C PHE A 903 19.26 -6.06 30.13
N LYS A 904 19.26 -5.96 31.46
CA LYS A 904 20.47 -5.76 32.28
C LYS A 904 20.40 -6.68 33.51
N THR A 905 21.54 -7.02 34.09
CA THR A 905 21.61 -7.74 35.38
C THR A 905 22.03 -6.80 36.50
N GLU A 906 21.90 -7.23 37.74
CA GLU A 906 22.80 -6.70 38.78
C GLU A 906 24.26 -7.06 38.44
N ALA A 907 25.19 -6.20 38.84
CA ALA A 907 26.59 -6.36 38.47
C ALA A 907 27.16 -7.68 39.02
N ASP A 908 27.90 -8.40 38.18
CA ASP A 908 28.51 -9.71 38.46
C ASP A 908 27.53 -10.87 38.73
N GLU A 909 26.21 -10.64 38.62
CA GLU A 909 25.19 -11.67 38.77
C GLU A 909 24.87 -12.38 37.44
N GLY A 910 24.75 -13.70 37.46
CA GLY A 910 24.35 -14.52 36.31
C GLY A 910 22.98 -15.16 36.54
N GLY A 911 22.22 -15.45 35.48
CA GLY A 911 20.91 -16.06 35.67
C GLY A 911 20.20 -16.49 34.40
N PRO A 912 19.12 -17.28 34.53
CA PRO A 912 18.28 -17.69 33.42
C PRO A 912 17.51 -16.52 32.83
N LEU A 913 17.59 -16.33 31.52
CA LEU A 913 16.79 -15.33 30.80
C LEU A 913 15.49 -15.96 30.28
N VAL A 914 15.61 -17.08 29.55
CA VAL A 914 14.48 -17.79 28.92
C VAL A 914 14.70 -19.30 29.03
N SER A 915 13.71 -20.05 29.50
CA SER A 915 13.84 -21.48 29.77
C SER A 915 12.57 -22.27 29.45
N LYS A 916 12.65 -23.20 28.49
CA LYS A 916 11.66 -24.26 28.25
C LYS A 916 12.39 -25.59 28.08
N LEU A 917 12.96 -26.08 29.18
CA LEU A 917 13.91 -27.19 29.20
C LEU A 917 13.45 -28.34 30.11
N SER A 918 13.02 -29.46 29.54
CA SER A 918 12.73 -30.67 30.31
C SER A 918 14.01 -31.50 30.55
N PRO A 919 13.94 -32.59 31.33
CA PRO A 919 15.04 -33.56 31.43
C PRO A 919 15.45 -34.18 30.09
N ASP A 920 14.57 -34.22 29.09
CA ASP A 920 14.78 -34.93 27.84
C ASP A 920 14.97 -34.01 26.61
N ALA A 921 14.32 -32.86 26.58
CA ALA A 921 14.38 -31.94 25.43
C ALA A 921 14.09 -30.48 25.81
N GLY A 922 14.54 -29.54 24.97
CA GLY A 922 14.19 -28.12 25.11
C GLY A 922 15.37 -27.18 24.96
N TYR A 923 15.18 -25.95 25.42
CA TYR A 923 16.18 -24.88 25.32
C TYR A 923 16.23 -23.99 26.57
N LEU A 924 17.41 -23.44 26.84
CA LEU A 924 17.69 -22.46 27.88
C LEU A 924 18.66 -21.41 27.32
N LEU A 925 18.31 -20.13 27.39
CA LEU A 925 19.21 -19.01 27.22
C LEU A 925 19.46 -18.38 28.59
N ASP A 926 20.72 -18.37 29.04
CA ASP A 926 21.11 -17.85 30.35
C ASP A 926 22.47 -17.13 30.34
N LEU A 927 22.80 -16.49 31.45
CA LEU A 927 24.18 -16.14 31.79
C LEU A 927 24.74 -17.20 32.75
N ASP A 928 25.90 -17.76 32.40
CA ASP A 928 26.61 -18.69 33.28
C ASP A 928 27.17 -17.97 34.52
N ASP A 929 27.77 -18.73 35.45
CA ASP A 929 28.32 -18.17 36.70
C ASP A 929 29.50 -17.20 36.47
N ALA A 930 30.04 -17.15 35.25
CA ALA A 930 31.06 -16.18 34.85
C ALA A 930 30.45 -14.98 34.08
N GLY A 931 29.12 -14.86 34.04
CA GLY A 931 28.41 -13.78 33.36
C GLY A 931 28.36 -13.91 31.84
N ARG A 932 28.75 -15.06 31.28
CA ARG A 932 28.83 -15.25 29.82
C ARG A 932 27.49 -15.75 29.28
N PRO A 933 27.03 -15.23 28.12
CA PRO A 933 25.81 -15.72 27.51
C PRO A 933 25.98 -17.17 27.07
N ARG A 934 24.98 -18.00 27.38
CA ARG A 934 24.98 -19.42 27.05
C ARG A 934 23.62 -19.84 26.53
N LEU A 935 23.62 -20.50 25.37
CA LEU A 935 22.48 -21.24 24.84
C LEU A 935 22.72 -22.73 25.08
N LEU A 936 21.82 -23.36 25.82
CA LEU A 936 21.76 -24.81 26.02
C LEU A 936 20.55 -25.36 25.24
N LEU A 937 20.81 -26.34 24.39
CA LEU A 937 19.80 -27.14 23.69
C LEU A 937 19.87 -28.57 24.19
N ARG A 938 18.71 -29.21 24.38
CA ARG A 938 18.65 -30.61 24.78
C ARG A 938 17.78 -31.41 23.83
N THR A 939 18.26 -32.59 23.46
CA THR A 939 17.52 -33.57 22.65
C THR A 939 17.87 -34.98 23.12
N ALA A 940 16.85 -35.80 23.41
CA ALA A 940 17.03 -37.16 23.93
C ALA A 940 17.98 -37.23 25.14
N GLY A 941 17.83 -36.29 26.08
CA GLY A 941 18.64 -36.18 27.30
C GLY A 941 20.08 -35.68 27.09
N ARG A 942 20.49 -35.38 25.85
CA ARG A 942 21.84 -34.89 25.54
C ARG A 942 21.88 -33.38 25.42
N ASP A 943 22.80 -32.76 26.14
CA ASP A 943 23.08 -31.32 26.11
C ASP A 943 24.00 -30.92 24.95
N HIS A 944 23.65 -29.82 24.30
CA HIS A 944 24.45 -29.10 23.33
C HIS A 944 24.57 -27.65 23.79
N ARG A 945 25.79 -27.18 24.09
CA ARG A 945 26.01 -25.86 24.71
C ARG A 945 26.80 -24.95 23.79
N ILE A 946 26.33 -23.72 23.66
CA ILE A 946 26.96 -22.65 22.91
C ILE A 946 27.24 -21.54 23.90
N ILE A 947 28.50 -21.30 24.21
CA ILE A 947 28.93 -20.41 25.29
C ILE A 947 29.71 -19.26 24.68
N GLY A 948 29.25 -18.03 24.89
CA GLY A 948 29.95 -16.83 24.48
C GLY A 948 31.25 -16.61 25.26
N ALA A 949 32.23 -15.97 24.63
CA ALA A 949 33.48 -15.60 25.28
C ALA A 949 33.35 -14.40 26.26
N PRO A 950 32.71 -13.27 25.91
CA PRO A 950 32.64 -12.12 26.80
C PRO A 950 31.67 -12.36 27.95
N SER A 951 32.03 -11.86 29.13
CA SER A 951 31.05 -11.63 30.20
C SER A 951 30.29 -10.34 29.91
N ILE A 952 28.97 -10.35 30.14
CA ILE A 952 28.07 -9.22 29.83
C ILE A 952 27.19 -8.81 31.02
N ASN A 953 27.45 -9.36 32.21
CA ASN A 953 26.69 -9.07 33.44
C ASN A 953 27.23 -7.85 34.22
N ASN A 954 27.49 -6.75 33.53
CA ASN A 954 28.16 -5.58 34.12
C ASN A 954 27.21 -4.46 34.57
N GLY A 955 25.91 -4.73 34.71
CA GLY A 955 24.92 -3.71 35.08
C GLY A 955 24.42 -2.84 33.92
N GLU A 956 24.98 -2.99 32.72
CA GLU A 956 24.58 -2.23 31.53
C GLU A 956 23.44 -2.92 30.78
N TRP A 957 22.64 -2.12 30.06
CA TRP A 957 21.67 -2.65 29.11
C TRP A 957 22.38 -3.34 27.95
N ARG A 958 21.94 -4.54 27.62
CA ARG A 958 22.48 -5.40 26.56
C ARG A 958 21.38 -5.86 25.63
N HIS A 959 21.68 -5.88 24.35
CA HIS A 959 20.91 -6.58 23.33
C HIS A 959 21.57 -7.94 23.04
N LEU A 960 20.94 -9.03 23.45
CA LEU A 960 21.43 -10.39 23.23
C LEU A 960 20.52 -11.12 22.25
N VAL A 961 21.11 -11.69 21.21
CA VAL A 961 20.42 -12.54 20.24
C VAL A 961 21.10 -13.90 20.20
N ALA A 962 20.32 -14.97 20.33
CA ALA A 962 20.75 -16.35 20.13
C ALA A 962 20.01 -16.92 18.92
N GLU A 963 20.75 -17.31 17.88
CA GLU A 963 20.21 -17.83 16.63
C GLU A 963 20.67 -19.28 16.43
N VAL A 964 19.77 -20.14 15.98
CA VAL A 964 20.05 -21.54 15.64
C VAL A 964 19.50 -21.83 14.25
N ASP A 965 20.40 -22.04 13.28
CA ASP A 965 20.05 -22.51 11.95
C ASP A 965 20.23 -24.02 11.87
N ARG A 966 19.12 -24.72 11.60
CA ARG A 966 19.04 -26.17 11.51
C ARG A 966 18.73 -26.65 10.09
N SER A 967 18.62 -25.73 9.13
CA SER A 967 18.24 -26.00 7.74
C SER A 967 19.38 -26.67 6.94
N GLY A 968 20.64 -26.41 7.32
CA GLY A 968 21.81 -26.97 6.67
C GLY A 968 22.11 -28.43 7.03
N PRO A 969 23.04 -29.08 6.29
CA PRO A 969 23.49 -30.46 6.59
C PRO A 969 24.19 -30.59 7.94
N ARG A 970 24.62 -29.47 8.53
CA ARG A 970 25.07 -29.34 9.91
C ARG A 970 24.37 -28.14 10.50
N ALA A 971 23.70 -28.31 11.64
CA ALA A 971 23.13 -27.18 12.35
C ALA A 971 24.23 -26.30 12.93
N VAL A 972 23.99 -25.00 12.92
CA VAL A 972 24.92 -23.95 13.36
C VAL A 972 24.16 -23.03 14.31
N ALA A 973 24.87 -22.43 15.25
CA ALA A 973 24.29 -21.46 16.17
C ALA A 973 25.25 -20.29 16.36
N TRP A 974 24.67 -19.12 16.60
CA TRP A 974 25.38 -17.87 16.83
C TRP A 974 24.84 -17.19 18.08
N LEU A 975 25.74 -16.47 18.75
CA LEU A 975 25.38 -15.51 19.78
C LEU A 975 25.84 -14.14 19.31
N TYR A 976 24.97 -13.15 19.49
CA TYR A 976 25.26 -11.76 19.16
C TYR A 976 25.00 -10.89 20.37
N VAL A 977 25.88 -9.91 20.59
CA VAL A 977 25.75 -8.90 21.65
C VAL A 977 25.87 -7.53 21.00
N ASP A 978 24.88 -6.66 21.26
CA ASP A 978 24.85 -5.27 20.80
C ASP A 978 25.10 -5.16 19.29
N GLY A 979 24.40 -5.99 18.52
CA GLY A 979 24.44 -5.99 17.06
C GLY A 979 25.67 -6.66 16.44
N ARG A 980 26.48 -7.39 17.21
CA ARG A 980 27.73 -7.99 16.72
C ARG A 980 27.86 -9.47 17.09
N PRO A 981 28.34 -10.33 16.19
CA PRO A 981 28.64 -11.71 16.53
C PRO A 981 29.78 -11.76 17.56
N ILE A 982 29.62 -12.61 18.58
CA ILE A 982 30.66 -12.84 19.59
C ILE A 982 31.35 -14.18 19.36
N PRO A 983 32.63 -14.33 19.76
CA PRO A 983 33.29 -15.64 19.74
C PRO A 983 32.54 -16.62 20.65
N ILE A 984 32.32 -17.85 20.16
CA ILE A 984 31.62 -18.91 20.88
C ILE A 984 32.49 -20.15 21.04
N ARG A 985 32.28 -20.86 22.14
CA ARG A 985 32.74 -22.23 22.37
C ARG A 985 31.54 -23.17 22.31
N VAL A 986 31.62 -24.20 21.49
CA VAL A 986 30.54 -25.18 21.27
C VAL A 986 30.90 -26.51 21.93
N GLU A 987 30.11 -26.93 22.92
CA GLU A 987 30.15 -28.27 23.53
C GLU A 987 29.03 -29.13 22.94
N ASN A 988 29.38 -30.03 22.03
CA ASN A 988 28.47 -30.70 21.08
C ASN A 988 27.80 -29.72 20.08
N PRO A 989 27.78 -30.06 18.78
CA PRO A 989 27.13 -29.21 17.78
C PRO A 989 25.62 -29.13 18.02
N PRO A 990 24.95 -28.04 17.64
CA PRO A 990 23.49 -27.95 17.72
C PRO A 990 22.81 -29.16 17.03
N PRO A 991 21.66 -29.62 17.52
CA PRO A 991 20.95 -30.73 16.91
C PRO A 991 20.41 -30.37 15.51
N PRO A 992 20.52 -31.26 14.51
CA PRO A 992 20.03 -31.01 13.15
C PRO A 992 18.50 -30.95 13.09
N ALA A 993 17.93 -30.51 11.96
CA ALA A 993 16.50 -30.64 11.69
C ALA A 993 16.04 -32.11 11.86
N GLY A 994 14.81 -32.30 12.36
CA GLY A 994 14.22 -33.60 12.73
C GLY A 994 14.45 -34.04 14.19
N ALA A 995 15.41 -33.46 14.92
CA ALA A 995 15.61 -33.73 16.34
C ALA A 995 14.78 -32.77 17.22
N SER A 996 13.56 -33.14 17.62
CA SER A 996 12.66 -32.21 18.31
C SER A 996 13.21 -31.68 19.64
N LEU A 997 13.07 -30.36 19.85
CA LEU A 997 13.22 -29.65 21.13
C LEU A 997 11.89 -29.59 21.91
N GLY A 998 10.79 -30.01 21.29
CA GLY A 998 9.45 -29.94 21.87
C GLY A 998 9.35 -30.75 23.16
N ASN A 999 8.73 -30.18 24.20
CA ASN A 999 8.65 -30.82 25.51
C ASN A 999 7.46 -30.29 26.34
N SER A 1000 7.17 -30.93 27.47
CA SER A 1000 6.02 -30.60 28.33
C SER A 1000 6.34 -29.64 29.49
N ALA A 1001 7.49 -28.99 29.49
CA ALA A 1001 7.86 -28.03 30.53
C ALA A 1001 7.26 -26.65 30.22
N ASP A 1002 6.93 -25.85 31.23
CA ASP A 1002 6.44 -24.49 31.02
C ASP A 1002 7.52 -23.58 30.40
N LEU A 1003 7.15 -22.47 29.77
CA LEU A 1003 8.11 -21.45 29.37
C LEU A 1003 8.30 -20.47 30.53
N PHE A 1004 9.51 -20.39 31.06
CA PHE A 1004 9.88 -19.44 32.12
C PHE A 1004 10.78 -18.32 31.61
N ILE A 1005 10.52 -17.10 32.06
CA ILE A 1005 11.37 -15.92 31.86
C ILE A 1005 11.92 -15.49 33.23
N GLY A 1006 13.23 -15.35 33.35
CA GLY A 1006 13.88 -14.98 34.61
C GLY A 1006 14.04 -16.12 35.63
N ARG A 1007 13.77 -17.38 35.25
CA ARG A 1007 13.92 -18.56 36.11
C ARG A 1007 14.25 -19.82 35.29
N ASN A 1008 14.97 -20.76 35.89
CA ASN A 1008 15.15 -22.10 35.35
C ASN A 1008 14.05 -23.08 35.82
N GLN A 1009 14.01 -24.27 35.22
CA GLN A 1009 12.89 -25.19 35.38
C GLN A 1009 12.76 -25.78 36.79
N ASP A 1010 13.88 -26.08 37.45
CA ASP A 1010 13.87 -26.59 38.83
C ASP A 1010 13.71 -25.48 39.89
N GLY A 1011 13.80 -24.20 39.51
CA GLY A 1011 13.73 -23.04 40.41
C GLY A 1011 14.94 -22.82 41.29
N SER A 1012 16.07 -23.49 41.01
CA SER A 1012 17.32 -23.28 41.74
C SER A 1012 17.99 -21.95 41.41
N ARG A 1013 17.68 -21.34 40.26
CA ARG A 1013 18.24 -20.04 39.83
C ARG A 1013 17.14 -19.10 39.32
N HIS A 1014 17.29 -17.83 39.69
CA HIS A 1014 16.43 -16.72 39.24
C HIS A 1014 17.31 -15.58 38.72
N LEU A 1015 16.76 -14.74 37.85
CA LEU A 1015 17.42 -13.54 37.35
C LEU A 1015 17.31 -12.42 38.38
N ASP A 1016 18.46 -11.89 38.82
CA ASP A 1016 18.53 -10.58 39.46
C ASP A 1016 18.87 -9.53 38.39
N GLY A 1017 17.87 -8.78 37.95
CA GLY A 1017 18.01 -7.95 36.76
C GLY A 1017 16.72 -7.30 36.28
N THR A 1018 16.79 -6.65 35.13
CA THR A 1018 15.67 -5.93 34.52
C THR A 1018 15.53 -6.30 33.05
N LEU A 1019 14.30 -6.57 32.62
CA LEU A 1019 13.93 -6.86 31.23
C LEU A 1019 13.11 -5.71 30.65
N SER A 1020 13.36 -5.31 29.41
CA SER A 1020 12.49 -4.36 28.70
C SER A 1020 11.88 -4.94 27.43
N PHE A 1021 12.52 -5.94 26.82
CA PHE A 1021 12.00 -6.59 25.62
C PHE A 1021 12.45 -8.05 25.51
N LEU A 1022 11.57 -8.91 25.01
CA LEU A 1022 11.84 -10.31 24.67
C LEU A 1022 11.06 -10.69 23.42
N ARG A 1023 11.72 -11.39 22.49
CA ARG A 1023 11.06 -11.95 21.29
C ARG A 1023 11.60 -13.32 20.93
N MET A 1024 10.72 -14.15 20.36
CA MET A 1024 11.03 -15.49 19.87
C MET A 1024 10.46 -15.70 18.47
N ALA A 1025 11.25 -16.29 17.58
CA ALA A 1025 10.91 -16.50 16.17
C ALA A 1025 11.32 -17.90 15.70
N ARG A 1026 10.51 -18.55 14.85
CA ARG A 1026 10.80 -19.86 14.22
C ARG A 1026 11.48 -19.68 12.86
N GLY A 1027 12.61 -18.99 12.85
CA GLY A 1027 13.44 -18.75 11.68
C GLY A 1027 14.77 -18.10 12.05
N THR A 1028 15.55 -17.79 11.03
CA THR A 1028 16.86 -17.15 11.10
C THR A 1028 16.76 -15.67 10.66
N LEU A 1029 17.83 -14.90 10.87
CA LEU A 1029 17.97 -13.56 10.29
C LEU A 1029 17.92 -13.62 8.75
N ALA A 1030 18.47 -14.69 8.16
CA ALA A 1030 18.45 -14.91 6.72
C ALA A 1030 17.01 -15.15 6.19
N ASP A 1031 16.19 -15.93 6.90
CA ASP A 1031 14.77 -16.14 6.55
C ASP A 1031 13.97 -14.83 6.58
N ALA A 1032 14.40 -13.86 7.39
CA ALA A 1032 13.82 -12.53 7.50
C ALA A 1032 14.50 -11.49 6.59
N TYR A 1033 15.36 -11.90 5.65
CA TYR A 1033 16.12 -11.00 4.77
C TYR A 1033 16.80 -9.84 5.51
N THR A 1034 17.45 -10.14 6.64
CA THR A 1034 18.14 -9.15 7.46
C THR A 1034 19.48 -9.69 7.92
N THR A 1035 20.32 -8.78 8.40
CA THR A 1035 21.55 -9.09 9.13
C THR A 1035 21.37 -8.71 10.60
N ILE A 1036 22.32 -9.12 11.46
CA ILE A 1036 22.33 -8.69 12.86
C ILE A 1036 22.63 -7.18 12.96
N GLU A 1037 23.49 -6.67 12.07
CA GLU A 1037 23.84 -5.26 12.00
C GLU A 1037 22.61 -4.41 11.65
N GLU A 1038 21.81 -4.85 10.67
CA GLU A 1038 20.57 -4.16 10.27
C GLU A 1038 19.50 -4.22 11.37
N LEU A 1039 19.29 -5.40 11.97
CA LEU A 1039 18.34 -5.60 13.07
C LEU A 1039 18.65 -4.63 14.22
N HIS A 1040 19.91 -4.58 14.65
CA HIS A 1040 20.33 -3.70 15.73
C HIS A 1040 20.27 -2.22 15.32
N ALA A 1041 20.75 -1.86 14.13
CA ALA A 1041 20.75 -0.49 13.67
C ALA A 1041 19.32 0.07 13.56
N TRP A 1042 18.36 -0.70 13.05
CA TRP A 1042 16.96 -0.28 13.05
C TRP A 1042 16.46 -0.06 14.48
N GLN A 1043 16.67 -1.02 15.37
CA GLN A 1043 16.06 -1.04 16.70
C GLN A 1043 16.63 -0.01 17.68
N PHE A 1044 17.85 0.49 17.46
CA PHE A 1044 18.54 1.38 18.39
C PHE A 1044 19.05 2.68 17.75
N ASP A 1045 19.02 2.78 16.41
CA ASP A 1045 19.47 3.95 15.65
C ASP A 1045 18.60 4.20 14.39
N GLY A 1046 17.39 3.62 14.38
CA GLY A 1046 16.49 3.68 13.24
C GLY A 1046 15.73 5.00 13.10
N PRO A 1047 14.92 5.13 12.04
CA PRO A 1047 14.26 6.38 11.69
C PRO A 1047 13.25 6.88 12.75
N HIS A 1048 12.74 6.01 13.61
CA HIS A 1048 11.84 6.39 14.70
C HIS A 1048 12.53 7.18 15.83
N TYR A 1049 13.87 7.19 15.86
CA TYR A 1049 14.69 8.06 16.73
C TYR A 1049 15.26 9.28 16.01
N ARG A 1050 14.91 9.46 14.73
CA ARG A 1050 15.30 10.61 13.91
C ARG A 1050 14.08 11.49 13.64
N ASP A 1051 14.34 12.65 13.08
CA ASP A 1051 13.31 13.54 12.55
C ASP A 1051 12.91 13.18 11.11
N PHE A 1052 11.99 13.97 10.55
CA PHE A 1052 11.51 13.88 9.18
C PHE A 1052 12.61 13.83 8.10
N PHE A 1053 13.76 14.46 8.37
CA PHE A 1053 14.88 14.54 7.45
C PHE A 1053 16.00 13.54 7.78
N GLY A 1054 15.73 12.57 8.66
CA GLY A 1054 16.70 11.55 9.08
C GLY A 1054 17.76 12.07 10.07
N GLN A 1055 17.52 13.22 10.70
CA GLN A 1055 18.49 13.89 11.55
C GLN A 1055 18.27 13.56 13.03
N THR A 1056 19.35 13.54 13.82
CA THR A 1056 19.26 13.32 15.28
C THR A 1056 18.62 14.52 15.97
N PRO A 1057 17.72 14.29 16.95
CA PRO A 1057 17.29 15.31 17.90
C PRO A 1057 18.48 15.98 18.61
N THR A 1058 18.38 17.29 18.88
CA THR A 1058 19.48 18.08 19.47
C THR A 1058 19.22 18.62 20.88
N GLY A 1059 17.98 18.54 21.37
CA GLY A 1059 17.59 19.06 22.67
C GLY A 1059 17.75 18.04 23.81
N ALA A 1060 17.08 18.30 24.94
CA ALA A 1060 17.03 17.38 26.09
C ALA A 1060 16.19 16.13 25.80
N GLY A 1061 15.26 16.23 24.86
CA GLY A 1061 14.45 15.16 24.32
C GLY A 1061 14.40 15.27 22.80
N ARG A 1062 13.47 14.53 22.21
CA ARG A 1062 13.05 14.78 20.83
C ARG A 1062 11.85 15.72 20.82
N ASP A 1063 11.70 16.51 19.79
CA ASP A 1063 10.50 17.32 19.61
C ASP A 1063 9.29 16.42 19.28
N ALA A 1064 8.11 16.86 19.70
CA ALA A 1064 6.84 16.29 19.26
C ALA A 1064 6.53 16.76 17.83
N GLY A 1065 5.87 15.88 17.07
CA GLY A 1065 5.68 16.07 15.63
C GLY A 1065 6.86 15.61 14.78
N ALA A 1066 6.74 15.85 13.47
CA ALA A 1066 7.62 15.23 12.49
C ALA A 1066 9.03 15.85 12.43
N ILE A 1067 9.14 17.18 12.61
CA ILE A 1067 10.37 17.94 12.37
C ILE A 1067 10.96 18.43 13.69
N GLU A 1068 12.26 18.25 13.87
CA GLU A 1068 13.00 18.81 14.99
C GLU A 1068 13.28 20.30 14.78
N ASN A 1069 13.11 21.09 15.83
CA ASN A 1069 13.58 22.46 15.81
C ASN A 1069 15.11 22.49 15.93
N ARG A 1070 15.73 23.19 14.97
CA ARG A 1070 17.17 23.43 14.98
C ARG A 1070 17.48 24.91 15.22
N PRO A 1071 18.52 25.22 16.01
CA PRO A 1071 18.99 26.58 16.25
C PRO A 1071 19.40 27.32 14.98
#